data_AF-A0A2E3C6A8-F1
#
_entry.id   AF-A0A2E3C6A8-F1
#
_cell.length_a   1.000
_cell.length_b   1.000
_cell.length_c   1.000
_cell.angle_alpha   90.00
_cell.angle_beta   90.00
_cell.angle_gamma   90.00
#
_symmetry.space_group_name_H-M   'P 1'
#
loop_
_entity.id
_entity.type
_entity.pdbx_description
1 polymer ?
#
loop_
_entity_poly.entity_id
_entity_poly.type
_entity_poly.pdbx_seq_one_letter_code
_entity_poly.pdbx_strand_id
1 'polypeptide(L)'
;RDQDGDGLLDNHGPDCCGMDGADEFPFDPRQWVDADNDGVGDNNSDPDGDQCPGLFGLSQYDRAGCVDSDGDGYSDPTEATSTANDDAWTIEDGADMWPWAPTDTSSENTCGSVCYQQWADSDGDGFGDNSTIGAFLRDAFPTDGWQWNDTDNDGFGDNWDDPALNSTRTGGIGQWVPQANLSDDCPTVSGNSSIDRTGCLDSDGDGHSNLYSYEIDENTGLRTSESGDALPDNPNQWRDKDGDGFGDFPMEIGGDQCPGVAGVLNGLGGDGCPAPMDDADADNVADENDLCPLTESGAVVDANGCSFEQRDDDQDGLLNPDDLCPGTASGVSVDSNGCSNEQLNADADDDGVRDIDDLCSETISGSSVDSNGCADYQRDTDGDGVTDDQDVCPETTMGAAVDDEGCVLAGVDSDGDGIDDKDDAFPTESTQWLDSDGDGFGDNLEGVESDECPSVSGTSTEDRDGCPDGDGDGWSDPDSMNPVPPIGTADAYPTEPTQWRDRDGDGFGDELDGINADLCPDVPGVENGNDGNGGEGGIGCPYVDKTDTDGDGVYDSNDQCSGSPSGVFVDSNGCTSDQLASNQEETETTDYTSIAIMAGGILGILLLIVITLRFISNRGDYYDDEEDDWYEDDDDEDDFQPMNKSPLSGNLGTSTRPPNRSNNPPERSPPPARGGPPSRSPGPPARKSSPPSRTSSPPSRSPSSTRRTSSVNVDSVPRVSTKRVDPRKTSQPTKRVRRTAAVVPSSDDSEIRTRQVKTTKVAKATKNVKKATVSSESGDWHALFGEEDKDTYSSSLESVKSMIASGSEDREILRRLQRGDGWSADQSKYILDAAR
;
A
#
# COMPACT_ATOMS: atom_id res chain seq x y z
N ARG A 1 -51.18 -46.29 -12.31
CA ARG A 1 -50.78 -47.11 -13.49
C ARG A 1 -50.04 -48.30 -12.91
N ASP A 2 -48.82 -48.59 -13.35
CA ASP A 2 -47.71 -49.29 -12.69
C ASP A 2 -46.54 -48.63 -13.44
N GLN A 3 -45.78 -47.75 -12.76
CA GLN A 3 -44.86 -46.80 -13.40
C GLN A 3 -43.38 -47.13 -13.20
N ASP A 4 -43.01 -47.72 -12.08
CA ASP A 4 -41.66 -48.15 -11.73
C ASP A 4 -41.45 -49.67 -11.84
N GLY A 5 -42.50 -50.47 -11.58
CA GLY A 5 -42.53 -51.92 -11.74
C GLY A 5 -42.61 -52.74 -10.45
N ASP A 6 -43.01 -52.15 -9.31
CA ASP A 6 -43.15 -52.85 -8.02
C ASP A 6 -44.20 -53.99 -8.07
N GLY A 7 -45.32 -53.75 -8.76
CA GLY A 7 -46.47 -54.65 -8.93
C GLY A 7 -47.76 -54.21 -8.23
N LEU A 8 -47.77 -53.07 -7.54
CA LEU A 8 -48.97 -52.33 -7.12
C LEU A 8 -49.44 -51.41 -8.25
N LEU A 9 -50.17 -50.35 -7.91
CA LEU A 9 -50.74 -49.41 -8.87
C LEU A 9 -50.68 -47.99 -8.32
N ASP A 10 -50.00 -47.09 -9.03
CA ASP A 10 -49.96 -45.65 -8.76
C ASP A 10 -51.35 -45.03 -8.99
N ASN A 11 -52.23 -45.20 -8.01
CA ASN A 11 -53.61 -44.69 -8.00
C ASN A 11 -53.97 -43.97 -6.69
N HIS A 12 -52.99 -43.42 -5.97
CA HIS A 12 -53.31 -42.49 -4.90
C HIS A 12 -54.01 -41.22 -5.42
N GLY A 13 -54.89 -40.63 -4.61
CA GLY A 13 -55.50 -39.32 -4.86
C GLY A 13 -57.00 -39.26 -4.53
N PRO A 14 -57.57 -38.05 -4.33
CA PRO A 14 -58.91 -37.87 -3.76
C PRO A 14 -60.08 -38.39 -4.60
N ASP A 15 -59.89 -38.66 -5.91
CA ASP A 15 -60.90 -39.30 -6.76
C ASP A 15 -60.96 -40.84 -6.59
N CYS A 16 -59.94 -41.46 -5.98
CA CYS A 16 -59.78 -42.92 -5.88
C CYS A 16 -60.44 -43.52 -4.63
N CYS A 17 -61.77 -43.41 -4.54
CA CYS A 17 -62.55 -43.89 -3.40
C CYS A 17 -62.50 -45.42 -3.18
N GLY A 18 -61.53 -45.91 -2.39
CA GLY A 18 -61.63 -47.16 -1.64
C GLY A 18 -61.12 -48.43 -2.32
N MET A 19 -59.81 -48.48 -2.63
CA MET A 19 -59.08 -49.75 -2.71
C MET A 19 -57.83 -49.66 -1.82
N ASP A 20 -57.81 -50.47 -0.76
CA ASP A 20 -56.67 -50.57 0.16
C ASP A 20 -55.46 -51.17 -0.59
N GLY A 21 -54.28 -50.56 -0.49
CA GLY A 21 -53.10 -50.93 -1.28
C GLY A 21 -53.05 -50.25 -2.66
N ALA A 22 -53.33 -48.95 -2.70
CA ALA A 22 -52.71 -48.06 -3.70
C ALA A 22 -51.23 -47.89 -3.34
N ASP A 23 -50.41 -47.58 -4.33
CA ASP A 23 -49.01 -47.20 -4.13
C ASP A 23 -48.89 -45.68 -3.90
N GLU A 24 -48.15 -45.32 -2.85
CA GLU A 24 -47.90 -43.95 -2.37
C GLU A 24 -46.65 -43.30 -2.99
N PHE A 25 -45.70 -44.10 -3.49
CA PHE A 25 -44.45 -43.67 -4.11
C PHE A 25 -44.32 -44.10 -5.60
N PRO A 26 -45.19 -43.61 -6.52
CA PRO A 26 -45.27 -43.97 -7.97
C PRO A 26 -44.02 -44.00 -8.86
N PHE A 27 -42.83 -43.79 -8.32
CA PHE A 27 -41.57 -43.66 -9.03
C PHE A 27 -40.38 -44.36 -8.33
N ASP A 28 -40.52 -44.92 -7.11
CA ASP A 28 -39.47 -45.72 -6.47
C ASP A 28 -39.96 -47.15 -6.15
N PRO A 29 -39.53 -48.18 -6.91
CA PRO A 29 -40.02 -49.55 -6.78
C PRO A 29 -39.50 -50.29 -5.52
N ARG A 30 -38.88 -49.57 -4.58
CA ARG A 30 -38.53 -50.04 -3.24
C ARG A 30 -39.59 -49.69 -2.19
N GLN A 31 -40.42 -48.69 -2.47
CA GLN A 31 -41.35 -48.04 -1.55
C GLN A 31 -42.77 -47.99 -2.14
N TRP A 32 -43.80 -48.06 -1.29
CA TRP A 32 -45.21 -48.03 -1.68
C TRP A 32 -46.18 -47.78 -0.51
N VAL A 33 -45.71 -47.66 0.74
CA VAL A 33 -46.50 -47.27 1.92
C VAL A 33 -45.79 -46.15 2.67
N ASP A 34 -46.57 -45.17 3.07
CA ASP A 34 -46.26 -44.14 4.07
C ASP A 34 -47.38 -44.24 5.14
N ALA A 35 -47.03 -44.56 6.39
CA ALA A 35 -47.99 -44.89 7.44
C ALA A 35 -48.54 -43.67 8.20
N ASP A 36 -47.80 -42.57 8.21
CA ASP A 36 -48.10 -41.36 9.00
C ASP A 36 -48.13 -40.06 8.16
N ASN A 37 -47.74 -40.15 6.88
CA ASN A 37 -47.78 -39.14 5.82
C ASN A 37 -46.64 -38.11 5.87
N ASP A 38 -45.42 -38.53 6.20
CA ASP A 38 -44.24 -37.67 6.25
C ASP A 38 -43.46 -37.52 4.92
N GLY A 39 -43.66 -38.46 3.99
CA GLY A 39 -42.99 -38.49 2.68
C GLY A 39 -41.77 -39.41 2.59
N VAL A 40 -41.46 -40.17 3.64
CA VAL A 40 -40.50 -41.28 3.66
C VAL A 40 -41.28 -42.61 3.69
N GLY A 41 -40.73 -43.68 3.12
CA GLY A 41 -41.46 -44.94 2.94
C GLY A 41 -41.13 -46.03 3.96
N ASP A 42 -42.16 -46.66 4.54
CA ASP A 42 -42.08 -47.74 5.55
C ASP A 42 -41.25 -48.98 5.13
N ASN A 43 -41.00 -49.15 3.84
CA ASN A 43 -40.78 -50.49 3.29
C ASN A 43 -39.32 -50.91 3.38
N ASN A 44 -39.04 -51.86 4.28
CA ASN A 44 -37.72 -52.47 4.54
C ASN A 44 -37.07 -53.20 3.32
N SER A 45 -37.64 -53.05 2.11
CA SER A 45 -36.97 -53.27 0.82
C SER A 45 -35.86 -52.25 0.58
N ASP A 46 -35.99 -51.05 1.16
CA ASP A 46 -35.04 -49.96 1.08
C ASP A 46 -34.19 -49.87 2.36
N PRO A 47 -32.84 -49.81 2.28
CA PRO A 47 -32.02 -49.37 3.41
C PRO A 47 -32.14 -47.87 3.68
N ASP A 48 -32.61 -47.08 2.71
CA ASP A 48 -32.74 -45.62 2.79
C ASP A 48 -34.20 -45.21 3.14
N GLY A 49 -35.01 -46.17 3.59
CA GLY A 49 -36.41 -45.98 3.99
C GLY A 49 -36.59 -45.54 5.44
N ASP A 50 -37.85 -45.35 5.83
CA ASP A 50 -38.23 -44.86 7.14
C ASP A 50 -37.74 -45.80 8.27
N GLN A 51 -37.08 -45.18 9.25
CA GLN A 51 -36.49 -45.82 10.42
C GLN A 51 -37.34 -45.67 11.70
N CYS A 52 -38.39 -44.84 11.67
CA CYS A 52 -39.42 -44.68 12.70
C CYS A 52 -40.88 -45.08 12.30
N PRO A 53 -41.15 -46.12 11.47
CA PRO A 53 -42.48 -46.51 10.95
C PRO A 53 -43.73 -46.22 11.80
N GLY A 54 -44.46 -45.16 11.41
CA GLY A 54 -45.71 -44.73 12.06
C GLY A 54 -45.55 -43.61 13.09
N LEU A 55 -44.43 -42.88 13.06
CA LEU A 55 -44.14 -41.67 13.86
C LEU A 55 -43.53 -40.57 12.97
N PHE A 56 -44.40 -39.87 12.23
CA PHE A 56 -44.11 -38.72 11.36
C PHE A 56 -42.84 -37.95 11.76
N GLY A 57 -41.85 -37.96 10.88
CA GLY A 57 -40.57 -37.29 11.04
C GLY A 57 -40.26 -36.31 9.92
N LEU A 58 -39.09 -35.68 9.98
CA LEU A 58 -38.54 -34.83 8.90
C LEU A 58 -37.02 -34.98 8.72
N SER A 59 -36.36 -35.75 9.60
CA SER A 59 -34.94 -36.07 9.53
C SER A 59 -34.57 -36.79 8.22
N GLN A 60 -33.37 -36.50 7.72
CA GLN A 60 -32.87 -36.86 6.40
C GLN A 60 -31.39 -37.27 6.39
N TYR A 61 -30.60 -36.88 7.40
CA TYR A 61 -29.15 -37.13 7.43
C TYR A 61 -28.73 -38.38 8.21
N ASP A 62 -29.51 -38.79 9.23
CA ASP A 62 -29.23 -39.95 10.10
C ASP A 62 -30.27 -41.08 9.97
N ARG A 63 -31.45 -40.93 10.59
CA ARG A 63 -32.54 -41.90 10.65
C ARG A 63 -33.75 -41.37 9.88
N ALA A 64 -33.68 -41.41 8.57
CA ALA A 64 -34.76 -40.90 7.70
C ALA A 64 -36.17 -41.29 8.19
N GLY A 65 -37.09 -40.33 8.24
CA GLY A 65 -38.47 -40.52 8.73
C GLY A 65 -38.64 -40.45 10.26
N CYS A 66 -37.56 -40.25 11.03
CA CYS A 66 -37.66 -40.02 12.47
C CYS A 66 -37.93 -38.54 12.81
N VAL A 67 -38.50 -38.32 14.00
CA VAL A 67 -38.78 -36.99 14.54
C VAL A 67 -37.51 -36.14 14.52
N ASP A 68 -37.66 -34.98 13.91
CA ASP A 68 -36.73 -33.85 13.87
C ASP A 68 -37.53 -32.68 14.46
N SER A 69 -37.18 -32.28 15.69
CA SER A 69 -37.94 -31.27 16.43
C SER A 69 -37.65 -29.84 15.99
N ASP A 70 -36.50 -29.55 15.38
CA ASP A 70 -36.03 -28.18 15.17
C ASP A 70 -35.81 -27.76 13.70
N GLY A 71 -35.66 -28.74 12.80
CA GLY A 71 -35.64 -28.61 11.35
C GLY A 71 -34.25 -28.69 10.71
N ASP A 72 -33.22 -29.13 11.43
CA ASP A 72 -31.85 -29.24 10.90
C ASP A 72 -31.62 -30.47 9.99
N GLY A 73 -32.45 -31.52 10.12
CA GLY A 73 -32.38 -32.75 9.33
C GLY A 73 -31.76 -33.96 10.02
N TYR A 74 -31.32 -33.86 11.29
CA TYR A 74 -30.98 -35.00 12.16
C TYR A 74 -32.17 -35.37 13.06
N SER A 75 -32.08 -36.47 13.83
CA SER A 75 -33.24 -37.02 14.55
C SER A 75 -33.11 -37.05 16.07
N ASP A 76 -34.19 -36.63 16.74
CA ASP A 76 -34.37 -36.54 18.19
C ASP A 76 -33.89 -37.82 18.92
N PRO A 77 -33.13 -37.69 20.02
CA PRO A 77 -32.81 -38.80 20.93
C PRO A 77 -34.08 -39.53 21.43
N THR A 78 -34.13 -40.85 21.27
CA THR A 78 -35.31 -41.66 21.66
C THR A 78 -34.99 -42.70 22.73
N GLU A 79 -35.64 -42.56 23.89
CA GLU A 79 -35.60 -43.50 25.01
C GLU A 79 -36.17 -44.87 24.63
N ALA A 80 -35.48 -45.96 24.97
CA ALA A 80 -35.88 -47.33 24.64
C ALA A 80 -37.21 -47.75 25.31
N THR A 81 -38.33 -47.55 24.61
CA THR A 81 -39.66 -47.92 25.11
C THR A 81 -39.94 -49.41 24.95
N SER A 82 -40.63 -50.02 25.92
CA SER A 82 -40.91 -51.47 25.92
C SER A 82 -42.04 -51.89 24.97
N THR A 83 -42.18 -51.24 23.81
CA THR A 83 -43.36 -51.32 22.94
C THR A 83 -43.06 -51.39 21.44
N ALA A 84 -41.91 -50.91 21.01
CA ALA A 84 -41.31 -51.23 19.71
C ALA A 84 -40.10 -52.17 19.90
N ASN A 85 -39.28 -52.44 18.87
CA ASN A 85 -38.08 -53.30 19.01
C ASN A 85 -36.80 -52.48 18.86
N ASP A 86 -36.89 -51.23 19.26
CA ASP A 86 -35.94 -50.20 18.91
C ASP A 86 -35.03 -50.05 20.14
N ASP A 87 -33.72 -50.23 19.93
CA ASP A 87 -32.73 -49.90 20.94
C ASP A 87 -32.73 -48.38 21.16
N ALA A 88 -32.20 -47.89 22.29
CA ALA A 88 -32.19 -46.46 22.56
C ALA A 88 -31.37 -45.73 21.48
N TRP A 89 -31.90 -44.63 20.95
CA TRP A 89 -31.15 -43.72 20.10
C TRP A 89 -30.60 -42.62 20.99
N THR A 90 -29.30 -42.68 21.28
CA THR A 90 -28.61 -41.70 22.13
C THR A 90 -27.61 -40.92 21.31
N ILE A 91 -27.11 -39.82 21.89
CA ILE A 91 -26.08 -39.00 21.24
C ILE A 91 -24.79 -39.82 20.99
N GLU A 92 -24.50 -40.84 21.83
CA GLU A 92 -23.40 -41.80 21.58
C GLU A 92 -23.61 -42.70 20.33
N ASP A 93 -24.86 -42.81 19.84
CA ASP A 93 -25.24 -43.59 18.66
C ASP A 93 -25.33 -42.74 17.38
N GLY A 94 -25.35 -41.41 17.50
CA GLY A 94 -25.50 -40.44 16.42
C GLY A 94 -26.76 -39.57 16.48
N ALA A 95 -27.48 -39.56 17.60
CA ALA A 95 -28.63 -38.68 17.79
C ALA A 95 -28.23 -37.21 17.93
N ASP A 96 -29.12 -36.31 17.49
CA ASP A 96 -28.94 -34.87 17.65
C ASP A 96 -28.70 -34.48 19.13
N MET A 97 -27.69 -33.65 19.36
CA MET A 97 -27.30 -33.11 20.66
C MET A 97 -28.10 -31.87 21.07
N TRP A 98 -28.71 -31.13 20.13
CA TRP A 98 -29.49 -29.91 20.40
C TRP A 98 -30.97 -29.94 19.92
N PRO A 99 -31.77 -31.01 20.22
CA PRO A 99 -33.10 -31.30 19.62
C PRO A 99 -34.24 -30.42 20.15
N TRP A 100 -34.02 -29.12 20.25
CA TRP A 100 -34.96 -28.16 20.83
C TRP A 100 -35.53 -27.23 19.76
N ALA A 101 -36.74 -27.58 19.30
CA ALA A 101 -37.57 -26.77 18.43
C ALA A 101 -37.43 -25.26 18.70
N PRO A 102 -37.35 -24.35 17.70
CA PRO A 102 -37.16 -22.91 17.93
C PRO A 102 -38.29 -22.18 18.69
N THR A 103 -39.31 -22.93 19.15
CA THR A 103 -40.41 -22.45 20.00
C THR A 103 -40.41 -23.07 21.41
N ASP A 104 -39.48 -23.98 21.73
CA ASP A 104 -39.36 -24.53 23.07
C ASP A 104 -38.85 -23.47 24.06
N THR A 105 -39.45 -23.50 25.25
CA THR A 105 -39.16 -22.60 26.37
C THR A 105 -38.88 -23.38 27.66
N SER A 106 -38.50 -24.66 27.52
CA SER A 106 -37.97 -25.46 28.61
C SER A 106 -36.71 -24.82 29.21
N SER A 107 -36.34 -25.25 30.42
CA SER A 107 -35.04 -24.92 31.01
C SER A 107 -33.95 -25.91 30.63
N GLU A 108 -34.20 -26.72 29.60
CA GLU A 108 -33.29 -27.75 29.08
C GLU A 108 -32.73 -27.31 27.72
N ASN A 109 -33.53 -26.59 26.91
CA ASN A 109 -33.07 -25.84 25.75
C ASN A 109 -32.00 -24.79 26.14
N THR A 110 -30.76 -25.01 25.68
CA THR A 110 -29.60 -24.11 25.87
C THR A 110 -29.31 -23.20 24.67
N CYS A 111 -29.81 -23.54 23.49
CA CYS A 111 -29.57 -22.88 22.20
C CYS A 111 -30.69 -21.89 21.79
N GLY A 112 -31.82 -21.90 22.50
CA GLY A 112 -32.93 -20.97 22.31
C GLY A 112 -33.68 -21.21 21.00
N SER A 113 -33.50 -20.30 20.03
CA SER A 113 -34.17 -20.36 18.72
C SER A 113 -33.21 -20.59 17.56
N VAL A 114 -31.96 -20.99 17.85
CA VAL A 114 -30.88 -21.23 16.86
C VAL A 114 -30.27 -22.63 16.99
N CYS A 115 -30.99 -23.55 17.63
CA CYS A 115 -30.60 -24.95 17.79
C CYS A 115 -30.32 -25.64 16.44
N TYR A 116 -31.18 -25.36 15.44
CA TYR A 116 -31.17 -25.91 14.07
C TYR A 116 -29.90 -25.64 13.24
N GLN A 117 -28.89 -25.04 13.86
CA GLN A 117 -27.59 -24.76 13.31
C GLN A 117 -26.54 -25.80 13.73
N GLN A 118 -26.84 -26.73 14.65
CA GLN A 118 -25.89 -27.70 15.20
C GLN A 118 -26.54 -29.05 15.56
N TRP A 119 -25.92 -30.15 15.13
CA TRP A 119 -26.38 -31.53 15.37
C TRP A 119 -25.49 -32.34 16.33
N ALA A 120 -24.18 -32.09 16.36
CA ALA A 120 -23.22 -32.90 17.12
C ALA A 120 -22.00 -32.10 17.59
N ASP A 121 -21.34 -32.65 18.62
CA ASP A 121 -20.02 -32.29 19.16
C ASP A 121 -19.19 -33.58 19.06
N SER A 122 -18.30 -33.65 18.07
CA SER A 122 -17.62 -34.90 17.67
C SER A 122 -16.45 -35.30 18.57
N ASP A 123 -15.90 -34.41 19.41
CA ASP A 123 -14.75 -34.72 20.28
C ASP A 123 -14.94 -34.39 21.78
N GLY A 124 -15.95 -33.61 22.13
CA GLY A 124 -16.52 -33.49 23.48
C GLY A 124 -16.13 -32.23 24.24
N ASP A 125 -15.84 -31.12 23.57
CA ASP A 125 -15.45 -29.85 24.21
C ASP A 125 -16.64 -28.91 24.53
N GLY A 126 -17.79 -29.10 23.87
CA GLY A 126 -19.01 -28.33 24.01
C GLY A 126 -19.30 -27.29 22.91
N PHE A 127 -18.48 -27.21 21.85
CA PHE A 127 -18.80 -26.55 20.58
C PHE A 127 -19.35 -27.58 19.58
N GLY A 128 -19.92 -27.12 18.46
CA GLY A 128 -20.66 -27.97 17.53
C GLY A 128 -20.08 -28.02 16.11
N ASP A 129 -20.11 -29.22 15.53
CA ASP A 129 -19.49 -29.65 14.27
C ASP A 129 -19.77 -28.74 13.05
N ASN A 130 -20.79 -27.87 13.09
CA ASN A 130 -21.05 -26.89 12.05
C ASN A 130 -20.09 -25.68 12.12
N SER A 131 -18.96 -25.79 11.43
CA SER A 131 -17.95 -24.72 11.29
C SER A 131 -18.40 -23.45 10.55
N THR A 132 -19.67 -23.37 10.11
CA THR A 132 -20.20 -22.21 9.38
C THR A 132 -20.11 -20.93 10.21
N ILE A 133 -19.58 -19.86 9.61
CA ILE A 133 -19.44 -18.55 10.27
C ILE A 133 -20.83 -18.05 10.69
N GLY A 134 -20.97 -17.70 11.98
CA GLY A 134 -22.22 -17.26 12.58
C GLY A 134 -23.13 -18.38 13.12
N ALA A 135 -22.74 -19.65 13.03
CA ALA A 135 -23.45 -20.75 13.69
C ALA A 135 -23.38 -20.63 15.23
N PHE A 136 -24.48 -21.01 15.90
CA PHE A 136 -24.51 -21.17 17.35
C PHE A 136 -23.40 -22.15 17.80
N LEU A 137 -22.55 -21.73 18.73
CA LEU A 137 -21.39 -22.52 19.19
C LEU A 137 -20.57 -23.13 18.04
N ARG A 138 -20.36 -22.38 16.94
CA ARG A 138 -19.46 -22.76 15.84
C ARG A 138 -18.16 -23.38 16.37
N ASP A 139 -17.84 -24.57 15.87
CA ASP A 139 -16.52 -25.18 16.00
C ASP A 139 -15.74 -25.08 14.68
N ALA A 140 -14.61 -24.37 14.68
CA ALA A 140 -13.67 -24.30 13.56
C ALA A 140 -12.82 -25.58 13.39
N PHE A 141 -12.70 -26.41 14.43
CA PHE A 141 -11.90 -27.64 14.47
C PHE A 141 -12.67 -28.87 15.01
N PRO A 142 -13.73 -29.38 14.35
CA PRO A 142 -14.58 -30.54 14.79
C PRO A 142 -13.95 -31.91 15.03
N THR A 143 -12.64 -31.98 15.27
CA THR A 143 -11.87 -33.18 15.61
C THR A 143 -10.68 -32.93 16.55
N ASP A 144 -10.46 -31.69 17.04
CA ASP A 144 -9.40 -31.35 18.01
C ASP A 144 -9.84 -30.32 19.07
N GLY A 145 -10.81 -30.69 19.93
CA GLY A 145 -11.37 -29.94 21.07
C GLY A 145 -10.40 -29.50 22.21
N TRP A 146 -9.18 -29.16 21.84
CA TRP A 146 -8.40 -28.10 22.49
C TRP A 146 -8.48 -26.77 21.73
N GLN A 147 -9.01 -26.79 20.50
CA GLN A 147 -9.29 -25.67 19.60
C GLN A 147 -10.74 -25.73 19.13
N TRP A 148 -11.36 -24.56 18.94
CA TRP A 148 -12.73 -24.45 18.44
C TRP A 148 -13.06 -23.08 17.83
N ASN A 149 -12.32 -22.03 18.20
CA ASN A 149 -12.43 -20.71 17.59
C ASN A 149 -11.20 -20.47 16.71
N ASP A 150 -11.47 -19.91 15.53
CA ASP A 150 -10.53 -19.45 14.53
C ASP A 150 -11.11 -18.11 14.05
N THR A 151 -10.38 -17.02 14.29
CA THR A 151 -10.93 -15.65 14.17
C THR A 151 -10.76 -15.07 12.76
N ASP A 152 -9.68 -15.41 12.04
CA ASP A 152 -9.44 -14.96 10.66
C ASP A 152 -9.55 -16.09 9.61
N ASN A 153 -9.66 -17.36 10.03
CA ASN A 153 -9.93 -18.55 9.23
C ASN A 153 -8.72 -19.11 8.46
N ASP A 154 -7.52 -18.95 9.00
CA ASP A 154 -6.28 -19.49 8.43
C ASP A 154 -6.04 -20.99 8.72
N GLY A 155 -6.76 -21.56 9.69
CA GLY A 155 -6.63 -22.96 10.11
C GLY A 155 -5.68 -23.20 11.29
N PHE A 156 -5.23 -22.16 11.98
CA PHE A 156 -4.65 -22.21 13.32
C PHE A 156 -5.65 -21.67 14.35
N GLY A 157 -5.65 -22.22 15.57
CA GLY A 157 -6.74 -21.99 16.52
C GLY A 157 -6.42 -20.96 17.60
N ASP A 158 -7.43 -20.21 18.02
CA ASP A 158 -7.28 -19.08 18.95
C ASP A 158 -6.86 -19.49 20.37
N ASN A 159 -7.08 -20.74 20.80
CA ASN A 159 -6.67 -21.17 22.13
C ASN A 159 -5.18 -21.46 22.17
N TRP A 160 -4.58 -21.29 23.36
CA TRP A 160 -3.13 -21.38 23.52
C TRP A 160 -2.70 -22.18 24.75
N ASP A 161 -1.60 -22.92 24.58
CA ASP A 161 -0.93 -23.72 25.61
C ASP A 161 0.20 -22.95 26.31
N ASP A 162 0.97 -22.12 25.59
CA ASP A 162 2.14 -21.40 26.15
C ASP A 162 1.72 -20.27 27.12
N PRO A 163 2.14 -20.32 28.41
CA PRO A 163 1.84 -19.28 29.36
C PRO A 163 2.40 -17.87 29.05
N ALA A 164 3.32 -17.71 28.08
CA ALA A 164 3.85 -16.42 27.64
C ALA A 164 2.80 -15.55 26.91
N LEU A 165 1.93 -16.20 26.13
CA LEU A 165 0.91 -15.54 25.31
C LEU A 165 -0.26 -14.94 26.13
N ASN A 166 -0.34 -15.29 27.42
CA ASN A 166 -1.30 -14.71 28.38
C ASN A 166 -1.19 -13.18 28.52
N SER A 167 -0.05 -12.58 28.17
CA SER A 167 0.17 -11.13 28.23
C SER A 167 -0.16 -10.38 26.94
N THR A 168 -0.22 -11.06 25.79
CA THR A 168 -0.57 -10.46 24.50
C THR A 168 -2.06 -10.60 24.22
N ARG A 169 -2.66 -11.75 24.52
CA ARG A 169 -4.07 -12.08 24.25
C ARG A 169 -5.09 -11.48 25.24
N THR A 170 -4.82 -10.29 25.78
CA THR A 170 -5.73 -9.59 26.72
C THR A 170 -6.90 -8.89 26.04
N GLY A 171 -7.48 -9.50 24.99
CA GLY A 171 -8.65 -9.02 24.25
C GLY A 171 -9.92 -9.87 24.41
N GLY A 172 -9.77 -11.17 24.72
CA GLY A 172 -10.89 -12.12 24.78
C GLY A 172 -11.05 -13.02 23.54
N ILE A 173 -10.12 -12.92 22.57
CA ILE A 173 -9.95 -13.88 21.49
C ILE A 173 -9.25 -15.13 22.06
N GLY A 174 -9.89 -16.28 21.91
CA GLY A 174 -9.46 -17.57 22.50
C GLY A 174 -9.45 -17.63 24.04
N GLN A 175 -9.01 -18.77 24.58
CA GLN A 175 -8.60 -18.90 25.99
C GLN A 175 -7.39 -19.82 26.18
N TRP A 176 -6.75 -19.74 27.35
CA TRP A 176 -5.67 -20.66 27.72
C TRP A 176 -6.21 -22.08 27.90
N VAL A 177 -5.77 -23.00 27.05
CA VAL A 177 -6.17 -24.41 27.03
C VAL A 177 -4.92 -25.29 27.05
N PRO A 178 -4.74 -26.15 28.08
CA PRO A 178 -3.58 -27.04 28.11
C PRO A 178 -3.66 -28.06 26.98
N GLN A 179 -2.59 -28.20 26.20
CA GLN A 179 -2.48 -29.05 25.00
C GLN A 179 -3.09 -28.50 23.70
N ALA A 180 -3.45 -27.22 23.60
CA ALA A 180 -3.66 -26.58 22.29
C ALA A 180 -2.33 -26.48 21.52
N ASN A 181 -2.05 -27.45 20.64
CA ASN A 181 -0.74 -27.61 19.96
C ASN A 181 -0.68 -26.96 18.55
N LEU A 182 -1.76 -26.29 18.14
CA LEU A 182 -1.87 -25.50 16.91
C LEU A 182 -2.44 -24.14 17.29
N SER A 183 -1.81 -23.46 18.24
CA SER A 183 -2.21 -22.11 18.65
C SER A 183 -1.69 -21.12 17.62
N ASP A 184 -2.59 -20.40 16.97
CA ASP A 184 -2.19 -19.22 16.21
C ASP A 184 -1.52 -18.20 17.15
N ASP A 185 -0.46 -17.53 16.72
CA ASP A 185 0.22 -16.44 17.42
C ASP A 185 -0.18 -15.04 16.91
N CYS A 186 -0.98 -14.95 15.85
CA CYS A 186 -1.46 -13.72 15.20
C CYS A 186 -3.00 -13.62 15.01
N PRO A 187 -3.87 -13.67 16.07
CA PRO A 187 -5.32 -14.01 15.99
C PRO A 187 -6.31 -13.05 15.32
N THR A 188 -5.83 -12.23 14.40
CA THR A 188 -6.60 -11.29 13.58
C THR A 188 -5.89 -11.01 12.24
N VAL A 189 -4.91 -11.82 11.84
CA VAL A 189 -4.03 -11.61 10.67
C VAL A 189 -3.66 -12.97 10.08
N SER A 190 -4.58 -13.51 9.27
CA SER A 190 -4.48 -14.82 8.62
C SER A 190 -3.11 -15.08 7.99
N GLY A 191 -2.52 -16.25 8.29
CA GLY A 191 -1.19 -16.60 7.81
C GLY A 191 -0.95 -18.09 7.63
N ASN A 192 0.33 -18.46 7.72
CA ASN A 192 0.85 -19.72 7.20
C ASN A 192 2.17 -20.18 7.82
N SER A 193 2.82 -19.35 8.65
CA SER A 193 4.04 -19.72 9.37
C SER A 193 3.80 -20.95 10.25
N SER A 194 4.85 -21.76 10.42
CA SER A 194 4.77 -23.06 11.10
C SER A 194 5.99 -23.45 11.94
N ILE A 195 7.01 -22.58 12.04
CA ILE A 195 8.30 -22.89 12.70
C ILE A 195 8.57 -22.04 13.95
N ASP A 196 8.27 -20.73 13.93
CA ASP A 196 8.58 -19.80 15.02
C ASP A 196 7.34 -19.16 15.69
N ARG A 197 6.35 -18.74 14.88
CA ARG A 197 5.07 -18.17 15.32
C ARG A 197 3.97 -18.73 14.43
N THR A 198 3.26 -19.76 14.88
CA THR A 198 2.25 -20.45 14.06
C THR A 198 1.10 -19.51 13.69
N GLY A 199 0.56 -19.61 12.47
CA GLY A 199 -0.55 -18.78 11.97
C GLY A 199 -0.22 -17.31 11.65
N CYS A 200 0.97 -16.83 12.02
CA CYS A 200 1.45 -15.54 11.51
C CYS A 200 1.80 -15.60 10.01
N LEU A 201 1.69 -14.46 9.32
CA LEU A 201 2.05 -14.30 7.92
C LEU A 201 3.52 -14.70 7.64
N ASP A 202 3.70 -15.51 6.59
CA ASP A 202 4.97 -15.99 6.02
C ASP A 202 4.92 -15.72 4.51
N SER A 203 5.61 -14.67 4.04
CA SER A 203 5.50 -14.17 2.66
C SER A 203 6.18 -15.07 1.63
N ASP A 204 7.23 -15.80 2.01
CA ASP A 204 8.10 -16.51 1.07
C ASP A 204 7.94 -18.05 1.10
N GLY A 205 7.26 -18.58 2.13
CA GLY A 205 6.86 -19.97 2.27
C GLY A 205 7.93 -20.89 2.87
N ASP A 206 8.95 -20.33 3.53
CA ASP A 206 9.98 -21.02 4.29
C ASP A 206 9.42 -21.74 5.54
N GLY A 207 8.38 -21.16 6.15
CA GLY A 207 7.76 -21.60 7.40
C GLY A 207 8.09 -20.73 8.61
N HIS A 208 8.94 -19.71 8.46
CA HIS A 208 9.20 -18.66 9.44
C HIS A 208 8.29 -17.44 9.22
N SER A 209 7.91 -16.74 10.31
CA SER A 209 7.03 -15.58 10.25
C SER A 209 7.78 -14.29 9.88
N ASN A 210 7.13 -13.43 9.10
CA ASN A 210 7.59 -12.08 8.74
C ASN A 210 7.86 -11.18 9.96
N LEU A 211 7.38 -11.58 11.15
CA LEU A 211 7.55 -10.84 12.40
C LEU A 211 8.98 -11.01 12.95
N TYR A 212 9.93 -10.37 12.27
CA TYR A 212 11.29 -10.17 12.77
C TYR A 212 11.31 -9.25 14.00
N SER A 213 12.18 -9.56 14.96
CA SER A 213 12.38 -8.73 16.15
C SER A 213 13.81 -8.84 16.65
N TYR A 214 14.43 -7.69 16.95
CA TYR A 214 15.84 -7.56 17.30
C TYR A 214 16.09 -6.30 18.16
N GLU A 215 17.22 -6.27 18.84
CA GLU A 215 17.78 -5.11 19.56
C GLU A 215 19.05 -4.64 18.83
N ILE A 216 19.26 -3.33 18.64
CA ILE A 216 20.50 -2.80 18.03
C ILE A 216 21.52 -2.50 19.13
N ASP A 217 22.76 -2.98 19.02
CA ASP A 217 23.85 -2.61 19.95
C ASP A 217 24.39 -1.20 19.63
N GLU A 218 24.17 -0.25 20.55
CA GLU A 218 24.57 1.17 20.44
C GLU A 218 26.07 1.41 20.13
N ASN A 219 26.94 0.42 20.30
CA ASN A 219 28.39 0.53 20.10
C ASN A 219 28.87 -0.04 18.77
N THR A 220 28.05 -0.85 18.09
CA THR A 220 28.43 -1.56 16.85
C THR A 220 27.43 -1.42 15.71
N GLY A 221 26.19 -0.99 15.98
CA GLY A 221 25.13 -0.89 14.98
C GLY A 221 24.52 -2.22 14.56
N LEU A 222 25.06 -3.35 15.05
CA LEU A 222 24.62 -4.69 14.71
C LEU A 222 23.33 -5.07 15.42
N ARG A 223 22.52 -5.90 14.75
CA ARG A 223 21.35 -6.56 15.34
C ARG A 223 21.78 -7.59 16.39
N THR A 224 20.96 -7.76 17.41
CA THR A 224 21.19 -8.67 18.55
C THR A 224 19.84 -9.14 19.09
N SER A 225 19.83 -10.15 19.97
CA SER A 225 18.61 -10.70 20.60
C SER A 225 17.54 -11.18 19.59
N GLU A 226 17.96 -11.54 18.39
CA GLU A 226 17.10 -11.78 17.23
C GLU A 226 16.12 -12.95 17.37
N SER A 227 14.90 -12.75 16.88
CA SER A 227 13.83 -13.76 16.83
C SER A 227 12.81 -13.43 15.73
N GLY A 228 12.47 -14.40 14.89
CA GLY A 228 11.69 -14.24 13.65
C GLY A 228 12.53 -14.54 12.41
N ASP A 229 11.97 -14.36 11.22
CA ASP A 229 12.72 -14.38 9.96
C ASP A 229 13.59 -13.11 9.82
N ALA A 230 14.88 -13.24 9.48
CA ALA A 230 15.77 -12.09 9.32
C ALA A 230 15.72 -11.39 7.94
N LEU A 231 15.20 -12.06 6.92
CA LEU A 231 15.04 -11.61 5.52
C LEU A 231 13.71 -12.16 4.91
N PRO A 232 12.51 -11.65 5.31
CA PRO A 232 11.19 -12.22 4.98
C PRO A 232 10.75 -12.29 3.49
N ASP A 233 11.63 -11.93 2.56
CA ASP A 233 11.41 -11.95 1.11
C ASP A 233 12.31 -13.01 0.42
N ASN A 234 12.95 -13.89 1.18
CA ASN A 234 14.00 -14.79 0.69
C ASN A 234 14.01 -16.15 1.44
N PRO A 235 13.37 -17.21 0.89
CA PRO A 235 13.02 -18.47 1.58
C PRO A 235 14.21 -19.42 1.76
N ASN A 236 15.41 -18.84 1.87
CA ASN A 236 16.70 -19.47 2.01
C ASN A 236 17.61 -18.69 2.98
N GLN A 237 17.17 -17.57 3.56
CA GLN A 237 17.99 -16.66 4.36
C GLN A 237 17.36 -16.22 5.69
N TRP A 238 16.42 -17.01 6.23
CA TRP A 238 15.63 -16.78 7.47
C TRP A 238 16.42 -16.57 8.79
N ARG A 239 17.74 -16.37 8.72
CA ARG A 239 18.65 -16.29 9.85
C ARG A 239 19.80 -15.35 9.53
N ASP A 240 19.88 -14.27 10.29
CA ASP A 240 21.13 -13.63 10.67
C ASP A 240 21.53 -14.19 12.08
N LYS A 241 22.79 -13.99 12.45
CA LYS A 241 23.47 -14.49 13.65
C LYS A 241 24.62 -13.57 14.08
N ASP A 242 24.99 -12.67 13.19
CA ASP A 242 26.10 -11.73 13.23
C ASP A 242 25.57 -10.33 13.55
N GLY A 243 24.34 -10.06 13.10
CA GLY A 243 23.61 -8.83 13.20
C GLY A 243 23.95 -7.84 12.09
N ASP A 244 24.56 -8.28 11.00
CA ASP A 244 25.05 -7.40 9.91
C ASP A 244 24.09 -7.27 8.72
N GLY A 245 22.96 -8.00 8.74
CA GLY A 245 21.93 -7.97 7.70
C GLY A 245 22.13 -8.98 6.56
N PHE A 246 23.16 -9.83 6.59
CA PHE A 246 23.38 -10.89 5.61
C PHE A 246 23.01 -12.27 6.16
N GLY A 247 22.38 -13.11 5.33
CA GLY A 247 21.84 -14.40 5.77
C GLY A 247 22.92 -15.48 5.96
N ASP A 248 22.77 -16.35 6.97
CA ASP A 248 23.72 -17.39 7.42
C ASP A 248 24.01 -18.50 6.35
N PHE A 249 23.46 -18.41 5.13
CA PHE A 249 23.54 -19.39 4.05
C PHE A 249 24.32 -18.90 2.80
N PRO A 250 25.67 -18.94 2.79
CA PRO A 250 26.57 -18.43 1.74
C PRO A 250 26.41 -18.92 0.30
N MET A 251 25.54 -19.90 0.03
CA MET A 251 25.41 -20.50 -1.31
C MET A 251 24.21 -19.97 -2.10
N GLU A 252 23.30 -19.29 -1.42
CA GLU A 252 22.07 -18.72 -2.00
C GLU A 252 22.19 -17.18 -2.04
N ILE A 253 21.26 -16.50 -2.72
CA ILE A 253 21.32 -15.04 -2.92
C ILE A 253 21.13 -14.32 -1.57
N GLY A 254 21.87 -13.23 -1.34
CA GLY A 254 21.85 -12.47 -0.08
C GLY A 254 22.63 -13.12 1.08
N GLY A 255 23.32 -14.23 0.85
CA GLY A 255 24.01 -14.98 1.91
C GLY A 255 25.41 -14.46 2.25
N ASP A 256 25.67 -14.26 3.54
CA ASP A 256 26.97 -13.94 4.11
C ASP A 256 28.03 -14.98 3.69
N GLN A 257 29.19 -14.49 3.23
CA GLN A 257 30.35 -15.29 2.84
C GLN A 257 31.32 -15.58 4.02
N CYS A 258 31.10 -14.95 5.17
CA CYS A 258 31.87 -15.02 6.42
C CYS A 258 31.16 -15.58 7.71
N PRO A 259 30.09 -16.42 7.68
CA PRO A 259 29.19 -16.73 8.79
C PRO A 259 29.76 -16.74 10.22
N GLY A 260 29.43 -15.70 10.99
CA GLY A 260 29.87 -15.51 12.38
C GLY A 260 31.02 -14.49 12.55
N VAL A 261 31.27 -13.65 11.55
CA VAL A 261 32.18 -12.49 11.59
C VAL A 261 31.60 -11.29 10.80
N ALA A 262 30.52 -10.69 11.33
CA ALA A 262 29.87 -9.44 10.90
C ALA A 262 30.71 -8.50 10.01
N GLY A 263 30.13 -8.11 8.89
CA GLY A 263 30.76 -7.32 7.84
C GLY A 263 29.82 -6.41 7.07
N VAL A 264 30.02 -6.36 5.75
CA VAL A 264 29.45 -5.34 4.84
C VAL A 264 29.25 -5.90 3.43
N LEU A 265 28.47 -5.19 2.61
CA LEU A 265 28.35 -5.46 1.17
C LEU A 265 29.74 -5.34 0.49
N ASN A 266 30.08 -6.26 -0.42
CA ASN A 266 31.38 -6.33 -1.11
C ASN A 266 32.63 -6.39 -0.19
N GLY A 267 32.51 -6.79 1.08
CA GLY A 267 33.61 -6.85 2.04
C GLY A 267 34.76 -7.81 1.69
N LEU A 268 35.78 -7.92 2.55
CA LEU A 268 37.07 -8.60 2.29
C LEU A 268 36.99 -10.16 2.28
N GLY A 269 36.14 -10.69 1.41
CA GLY A 269 35.86 -12.10 1.16
C GLY A 269 34.62 -12.31 0.27
N GLY A 270 33.77 -11.28 0.15
CA GLY A 270 32.43 -11.30 -0.41
C GLY A 270 31.48 -10.52 0.51
N ASP A 271 30.18 -10.55 0.21
CA ASP A 271 29.16 -9.90 1.03
C ASP A 271 29.09 -10.52 2.45
N GLY A 272 28.78 -9.70 3.47
CA GLY A 272 28.83 -10.07 4.90
C GLY A 272 30.25 -10.25 5.48
N CYS A 273 31.31 -10.17 4.66
CA CYS A 273 32.68 -10.16 5.18
C CYS A 273 33.12 -8.77 5.68
N PRO A 274 34.06 -8.66 6.63
CA PRO A 274 34.49 -7.36 7.16
C PRO A 274 35.08 -6.39 6.13
N ALA A 275 34.79 -5.10 6.33
CA ALA A 275 35.34 -3.98 5.57
C ALA A 275 36.88 -3.87 5.67
N PRO A 276 37.54 -3.11 4.77
CA PRO A 276 38.94 -2.73 4.96
C PRO A 276 39.16 -1.90 6.24
N MET A 277 40.38 -1.96 6.80
CA MET A 277 40.73 -1.24 8.05
C MET A 277 41.26 0.18 7.83
N ASP A 278 41.58 0.53 6.59
CA ASP A 278 42.13 1.82 6.16
C ASP A 278 41.24 2.27 4.97
N ASP A 279 40.04 2.72 5.29
CA ASP A 279 38.92 3.12 4.41
C ASP A 279 38.24 4.30 5.13
N ALA A 280 38.18 5.47 4.47
CA ALA A 280 37.99 6.77 5.15
C ALA A 280 36.57 7.34 5.05
N ASP A 281 35.84 7.02 3.99
CA ASP A 281 34.46 7.41 3.68
C ASP A 281 33.49 6.22 3.71
N ALA A 282 33.99 5.00 3.91
CA ALA A 282 33.22 3.77 4.09
C ALA A 282 32.37 3.42 2.84
N ASP A 283 33.03 3.45 1.68
CA ASP A 283 32.51 2.99 0.38
C ASP A 283 32.90 1.52 0.06
N ASN A 284 33.76 0.92 0.89
CA ASN A 284 34.36 -0.42 0.81
C ASN A 284 35.64 -0.53 -0.05
N VAL A 285 36.22 0.59 -0.51
CA VAL A 285 37.48 0.68 -1.27
C VAL A 285 38.56 1.39 -0.45
N ALA A 286 39.50 0.61 0.07
CA ALA A 286 40.59 1.12 0.92
C ALA A 286 41.41 2.29 0.30
N ASP A 287 41.77 3.27 1.14
CA ASP A 287 42.51 4.53 0.88
C ASP A 287 43.69 4.45 -0.12
N GLU A 288 44.33 3.29 -0.25
CA GLU A 288 45.48 3.11 -1.16
C GLU A 288 45.11 2.74 -2.61
N ASN A 289 43.83 2.44 -2.88
CA ASN A 289 43.28 2.08 -4.19
C ASN A 289 42.13 2.99 -4.65
N ASP A 290 41.46 3.66 -3.71
CA ASP A 290 40.44 4.67 -3.98
C ASP A 290 40.99 5.91 -4.74
N LEU A 291 40.11 6.54 -5.54
CA LEU A 291 40.31 7.77 -6.31
C LEU A 291 39.27 8.86 -5.99
N CYS A 292 38.21 8.54 -5.25
CA CYS A 292 37.06 9.38 -4.92
C CYS A 292 36.79 9.43 -3.39
N PRO A 293 37.74 9.87 -2.53
CA PRO A 293 37.74 9.72 -1.06
C PRO A 293 36.75 10.63 -0.29
N LEU A 294 35.58 10.89 -0.87
CA LEU A 294 34.43 11.60 -0.33
C LEU A 294 33.12 11.04 -0.94
N THR A 295 33.06 9.72 -1.16
CA THR A 295 31.86 9.02 -1.60
C THR A 295 30.86 8.89 -0.44
N GLU A 296 29.57 8.85 -0.77
CA GLU A 296 28.54 8.66 0.25
C GLU A 296 28.53 7.18 0.70
N SER A 297 28.66 6.96 2.01
CA SER A 297 28.80 5.61 2.57
C SER A 297 27.58 4.75 2.24
N GLY A 298 27.83 3.57 1.66
CA GLY A 298 26.78 2.69 1.14
C GLY A 298 26.39 2.91 -0.33
N ALA A 299 26.94 3.93 -1.01
CA ALA A 299 26.77 4.08 -2.46
C ALA A 299 27.40 2.92 -3.25
N VAL A 300 26.84 2.60 -4.43
CA VAL A 300 27.38 1.53 -5.29
C VAL A 300 28.55 2.06 -6.11
N VAL A 301 29.77 1.75 -5.65
CA VAL A 301 31.02 2.24 -6.24
C VAL A 301 31.65 1.31 -7.27
N ASP A 302 32.51 1.89 -8.11
CA ASP A 302 33.38 1.18 -9.04
C ASP A 302 34.65 0.63 -8.35
N ALA A 303 35.50 -0.08 -9.11
CA ALA A 303 36.74 -0.69 -8.58
C ALA A 303 37.84 0.32 -8.16
N ASN A 304 37.55 1.62 -8.17
CA ASN A 304 38.40 2.72 -7.73
C ASN A 304 37.68 3.66 -6.74
N GLY A 305 36.56 3.23 -6.14
CA GLY A 305 35.83 3.95 -5.09
C GLY A 305 34.89 5.06 -5.57
N CYS A 306 34.67 5.17 -6.89
CA CYS A 306 33.83 6.21 -7.45
C CYS A 306 32.40 5.72 -7.71
N SER A 307 31.39 6.39 -7.15
CA SER A 307 29.96 6.16 -7.40
C SER A 307 29.56 6.52 -8.83
N PHE A 308 28.31 6.25 -9.21
CA PHE A 308 27.79 6.65 -10.53
C PHE A 308 27.84 8.17 -10.73
N GLU A 309 27.53 8.95 -9.68
CA GLU A 309 27.44 10.42 -9.74
C GLU A 309 28.80 11.11 -9.87
N GLN A 310 29.86 10.48 -9.36
CA GLN A 310 31.22 11.04 -9.36
C GLN A 310 32.02 10.74 -10.64
N ARG A 311 31.46 9.93 -11.55
CA ARG A 311 32.16 9.41 -12.73
C ARG A 311 31.82 10.18 -14.00
N ASP A 312 32.82 10.23 -14.89
CA ASP A 312 32.78 10.70 -16.28
C ASP A 312 33.24 9.49 -17.13
N ASP A 313 32.26 8.66 -17.56
CA ASP A 313 32.56 7.33 -18.11
C ASP A 313 33.15 7.36 -19.52
N ASP A 314 32.89 8.40 -20.31
CA ASP A 314 33.39 8.54 -21.69
C ASP A 314 34.47 9.62 -21.92
N GLN A 315 34.72 10.46 -20.91
CA GLN A 315 35.77 11.48 -20.85
C GLN A 315 35.54 12.64 -21.83
N ASP A 316 34.34 13.22 -21.80
CA ASP A 316 34.01 14.49 -22.44
C ASP A 316 34.15 15.72 -21.51
N GLY A 317 34.01 15.52 -20.19
CA GLY A 317 34.11 16.55 -19.16
C GLY A 317 32.84 16.84 -18.33
N LEU A 318 31.74 16.11 -18.53
CA LEU A 318 30.57 16.10 -17.64
C LEU A 318 30.53 14.81 -16.80
N LEU A 319 29.78 14.84 -15.69
CA LEU A 319 29.55 13.67 -14.84
C LEU A 319 28.28 12.94 -15.31
N ASN A 320 28.20 11.64 -15.09
CA ASN A 320 27.10 10.81 -15.60
C ASN A 320 25.66 11.31 -15.27
N PRO A 321 25.37 12.01 -14.14
CA PRO A 321 24.05 12.61 -13.91
C PRO A 321 23.78 13.91 -14.70
N ASP A 322 24.83 14.61 -15.12
CA ASP A 322 24.76 15.85 -15.92
C ASP A 322 24.87 15.56 -17.45
N ASP A 323 25.24 14.34 -17.83
CA ASP A 323 25.40 13.88 -19.21
C ASP A 323 24.13 13.19 -19.74
N LEU A 324 23.54 13.74 -20.81
CA LEU A 324 22.37 13.17 -21.49
C LEU A 324 22.75 12.25 -22.66
N CYS A 325 24.04 12.07 -22.93
CA CYS A 325 24.58 11.46 -24.14
C CYS A 325 25.72 10.43 -23.88
N PRO A 326 25.55 9.50 -22.92
CA PRO A 326 26.62 8.60 -22.48
C PRO A 326 27.22 7.75 -23.59
N GLY A 327 28.55 7.76 -23.67
CA GLY A 327 29.32 7.07 -24.71
C GLY A 327 29.76 7.97 -25.86
N THR A 328 29.73 9.30 -25.67
CA THR A 328 30.39 10.29 -26.51
C THR A 328 31.84 9.87 -26.79
N ALA A 329 32.30 10.10 -28.03
CA ALA A 329 33.64 9.70 -28.42
C ALA A 329 34.72 10.64 -27.84
N SER A 330 35.25 10.31 -26.66
CA SER A 330 36.33 10.99 -25.93
C SER A 330 37.20 11.95 -26.76
N GLY A 331 37.14 13.24 -26.42
CA GLY A 331 37.86 14.32 -27.10
C GLY A 331 37.19 14.86 -28.37
N VAL A 332 35.93 14.50 -28.64
CA VAL A 332 35.00 15.26 -29.48
C VAL A 332 34.58 16.56 -28.77
N SER A 333 33.90 17.48 -29.47
CA SER A 333 33.35 18.70 -28.86
C SER A 333 31.85 18.51 -28.63
N VAL A 334 31.46 18.56 -27.37
CA VAL A 334 30.07 18.48 -26.90
C VAL A 334 29.48 19.87 -26.68
N ASP A 335 28.21 19.93 -26.26
CA ASP A 335 27.54 21.14 -25.81
C ASP A 335 27.55 21.28 -24.27
N SER A 336 26.41 21.57 -23.64
CA SER A 336 26.26 21.67 -22.18
C SER A 336 25.71 20.40 -21.52
N ASN A 337 25.34 19.39 -22.31
CA ASN A 337 24.57 18.23 -21.88
C ASN A 337 25.26 16.90 -22.29
N GLY A 338 26.59 16.95 -22.50
CA GLY A 338 27.44 15.85 -22.96
C GLY A 338 27.26 15.45 -24.44
N CYS A 339 26.36 16.12 -25.15
CA CYS A 339 25.97 15.69 -26.47
C CYS A 339 26.89 16.23 -27.59
N SER A 340 27.51 15.32 -28.34
CA SER A 340 28.21 15.71 -29.57
C SER A 340 27.24 16.16 -30.67
N ASN A 341 27.72 16.95 -31.63
CA ASN A 341 26.91 17.37 -32.78
C ASN A 341 26.44 16.18 -33.65
N GLU A 342 27.16 15.06 -33.60
CA GLU A 342 26.79 13.82 -34.26
C GLU A 342 25.67 13.06 -33.51
N GLN A 343 25.65 13.06 -32.17
CA GLN A 343 24.54 12.52 -31.36
C GLN A 343 23.28 13.40 -31.43
N LEU A 344 23.42 14.73 -31.30
CA LEU A 344 22.32 15.71 -31.37
C LEU A 344 21.52 15.70 -32.70
N ASN A 345 22.00 15.00 -33.72
CA ASN A 345 21.38 14.86 -35.03
C ASN A 345 21.35 13.39 -35.49
N ALA A 346 21.42 12.46 -34.53
CA ALA A 346 21.09 11.06 -34.77
C ALA A 346 19.57 10.87 -34.80
N ASP A 347 19.17 9.89 -35.60
CA ASP A 347 17.82 9.49 -35.99
C ASP A 347 18.04 8.04 -36.47
N ALA A 348 18.01 7.10 -35.52
CA ALA A 348 18.59 5.77 -35.69
C ALA A 348 17.78 4.83 -36.59
N ASP A 349 16.47 5.03 -36.64
CA ASP A 349 15.51 4.23 -37.40
C ASP A 349 14.93 4.95 -38.63
N ASP A 350 15.31 6.22 -38.91
CA ASP A 350 14.79 7.08 -39.97
C ASP A 350 13.26 7.36 -39.80
N ASP A 351 12.73 7.58 -38.58
CA ASP A 351 11.32 7.98 -38.33
C ASP A 351 11.08 9.50 -38.47
N GLY A 352 12.03 10.33 -38.01
CA GLY A 352 12.00 11.81 -38.05
C GLY A 352 11.99 12.53 -36.69
N VAL A 353 11.97 11.78 -35.58
CA VAL A 353 12.38 12.23 -34.23
C VAL A 353 13.91 12.02 -34.12
N ARG A 354 14.52 12.21 -32.94
CA ARG A 354 15.97 12.07 -32.73
C ARG A 354 16.21 11.12 -31.58
N ASP A 355 17.31 10.36 -31.58
CA ASP A 355 17.69 9.39 -30.54
C ASP A 355 17.64 9.92 -29.07
N ILE A 356 17.65 11.25 -28.89
CA ILE A 356 17.58 11.94 -27.58
C ILE A 356 16.18 12.47 -27.21
N ASP A 357 15.27 12.57 -28.19
CA ASP A 357 13.85 12.93 -28.01
C ASP A 357 12.94 11.70 -28.19
N ASP A 358 13.51 10.52 -28.48
CA ASP A 358 12.82 9.31 -28.91
C ASP A 358 12.83 8.23 -27.80
N LEU A 359 11.64 7.78 -27.41
CA LEU A 359 11.42 6.70 -26.45
C LEU A 359 11.30 5.31 -27.11
N CYS A 360 11.24 5.27 -28.45
CA CYS A 360 10.69 4.17 -29.22
C CYS A 360 11.62 3.56 -30.30
N SER A 361 12.87 4.04 -30.45
CA SER A 361 14.14 3.53 -31.06
C SER A 361 14.26 2.32 -32.02
N GLU A 362 13.23 1.51 -32.26
CA GLU A 362 13.11 0.62 -33.44
C GLU A 362 11.77 0.86 -34.19
N THR A 363 11.30 2.12 -34.23
CA THR A 363 10.09 2.52 -34.97
C THR A 363 10.26 2.29 -36.48
N ILE A 364 9.18 1.87 -37.16
CA ILE A 364 9.24 1.50 -38.57
C ILE A 364 9.27 2.78 -39.43
N SER A 365 10.48 3.19 -39.86
CA SER A 365 10.75 4.31 -40.78
C SER A 365 9.60 4.67 -41.73
N GLY A 366 9.02 5.86 -41.54
CA GLY A 366 7.92 6.37 -42.34
C GLY A 366 6.51 5.94 -41.92
N SER A 367 6.35 5.40 -40.70
CA SER A 367 5.11 5.41 -39.93
C SER A 367 4.62 6.84 -39.63
N SER A 368 3.46 6.96 -38.98
CA SER A 368 3.09 8.19 -38.25
C SER A 368 3.54 8.02 -36.82
N VAL A 369 4.11 9.07 -36.24
CA VAL A 369 4.68 9.09 -34.88
C VAL A 369 4.29 10.38 -34.18
N ASP A 370 4.37 10.40 -32.86
CA ASP A 370 4.09 11.55 -32.02
C ASP A 370 5.34 12.42 -31.75
N SER A 371 5.42 13.07 -30.58
CA SER A 371 6.58 13.85 -30.17
C SER A 371 7.75 13.01 -29.66
N ASN A 372 7.51 11.73 -29.34
CA ASN A 372 8.38 10.87 -28.56
C ASN A 372 8.92 9.71 -29.42
N GLY A 373 8.80 9.78 -30.76
CA GLY A 373 9.22 8.74 -31.71
C GLY A 373 8.29 7.52 -31.75
N CYS A 374 7.21 7.54 -30.97
CA CYS A 374 6.33 6.39 -30.82
C CYS A 374 5.20 6.43 -31.87
N ALA A 375 5.01 5.30 -32.56
CA ALA A 375 3.89 5.07 -33.47
C ALA A 375 2.73 4.37 -32.77
N ASP A 376 1.52 4.51 -33.32
CA ASP A 376 0.26 3.94 -32.79
C ASP A 376 0.33 2.42 -32.43
N TYR A 377 1.23 1.63 -33.03
CA TYR A 377 1.42 0.18 -32.74
C TYR A 377 2.53 -0.12 -31.71
N GLN A 378 3.13 0.92 -31.11
CA GLN A 378 4.14 0.88 -30.05
C GLN A 378 3.67 1.62 -28.79
N ARG A 379 2.50 2.26 -28.85
CA ARG A 379 1.87 3.00 -27.77
C ARG A 379 0.63 2.26 -27.31
N ASP A 380 0.32 2.49 -26.05
CA ASP A 380 -0.74 1.93 -25.23
C ASP A 380 -1.03 3.13 -24.31
N THR A 381 -2.16 3.81 -24.52
CA THR A 381 -2.36 5.19 -24.06
C THR A 381 -3.00 5.26 -22.67
N ASP A 382 -3.86 4.29 -22.37
CA ASP A 382 -4.57 4.05 -21.12
C ASP A 382 -3.93 2.93 -20.27
N GLY A 383 -3.12 2.05 -20.88
CA GLY A 383 -2.30 1.05 -20.16
C GLY A 383 -2.92 -0.34 -20.05
N ASP A 384 -3.91 -0.68 -20.88
CA ASP A 384 -4.68 -1.93 -20.81
C ASP A 384 -3.92 -3.15 -21.39
N GLY A 385 -2.83 -2.92 -22.13
CA GLY A 385 -2.05 -3.95 -22.82
C GLY A 385 -2.37 -4.10 -24.31
N VAL A 386 -3.25 -3.27 -24.88
CA VAL A 386 -3.65 -3.23 -26.29
C VAL A 386 -3.16 -1.92 -26.92
N THR A 387 -2.46 -2.02 -28.06
CA THR A 387 -1.85 -0.84 -28.68
C THR A 387 -2.86 0.02 -29.42
N ASP A 388 -2.68 1.36 -29.47
CA ASP A 388 -3.62 2.33 -30.07
C ASP A 388 -4.08 1.98 -31.51
N ASP A 389 -3.29 1.20 -32.26
CA ASP A 389 -3.59 0.78 -33.63
C ASP A 389 -4.52 -0.44 -33.75
N GLN A 390 -4.72 -1.18 -32.65
CA GLN A 390 -5.66 -2.31 -32.53
C GLN A 390 -6.83 -2.00 -31.59
N ASP A 391 -6.61 -1.16 -30.58
CA ASP A 391 -7.62 -0.73 -29.62
C ASP A 391 -8.84 -0.01 -30.28
N VAL A 392 -10.00 -0.18 -29.64
CA VAL A 392 -11.32 0.36 -30.01
C VAL A 392 -11.91 1.23 -28.87
N CYS A 393 -11.36 1.16 -27.67
CA CYS A 393 -11.82 1.74 -26.41
C CYS A 393 -10.68 2.52 -25.66
N PRO A 394 -10.05 3.55 -26.26
CA PRO A 394 -8.75 4.16 -25.84
C PRO A 394 -8.79 5.02 -24.55
N GLU A 395 -9.72 4.72 -23.65
CA GLU A 395 -9.98 5.41 -22.38
C GLU A 395 -10.61 4.37 -21.41
N THR A 396 -10.00 3.18 -21.29
CA THR A 396 -10.39 2.18 -20.28
C THR A 396 -9.82 2.51 -18.90
N THR A 397 -10.49 2.01 -17.85
CA THR A 397 -9.99 2.13 -16.47
C THR A 397 -8.76 1.25 -16.29
N MET A 398 -7.64 1.85 -15.87
CA MET A 398 -6.37 1.13 -15.73
C MET A 398 -6.52 -0.07 -14.79
N GLY A 399 -6.06 -1.25 -15.24
CA GLY A 399 -6.15 -2.50 -14.47
C GLY A 399 -7.40 -3.34 -14.72
N ALA A 400 -8.44 -2.80 -15.34
CA ALA A 400 -9.65 -3.54 -15.72
C ALA A 400 -9.36 -4.68 -16.72
N ALA A 401 -10.11 -5.78 -16.65
CA ALA A 401 -9.94 -6.91 -17.55
C ALA A 401 -10.54 -6.64 -18.95
N VAL A 402 -9.69 -6.37 -19.93
CA VAL A 402 -10.07 -6.07 -21.33
C VAL A 402 -10.09 -7.28 -22.28
N ASP A 403 -10.72 -7.12 -23.45
CA ASP A 403 -10.78 -8.12 -24.54
C ASP A 403 -9.73 -7.87 -25.66
N ASP A 404 -9.77 -8.66 -26.76
CA ASP A 404 -8.83 -8.49 -27.88
C ASP A 404 -9.14 -7.32 -28.84
N GLU A 405 -10.09 -6.46 -28.47
CA GLU A 405 -10.37 -5.15 -29.08
C GLU A 405 -10.15 -3.97 -28.08
N GLY A 406 -9.58 -4.21 -26.89
CA GLY A 406 -9.26 -3.19 -25.87
C GLY A 406 -10.43 -2.79 -24.95
N CYS A 407 -11.53 -3.55 -24.95
CA CYS A 407 -12.76 -3.14 -24.25
C CYS A 407 -13.05 -4.00 -23.01
N VAL A 408 -13.41 -3.36 -21.88
CA VAL A 408 -13.66 -4.01 -20.58
C VAL A 408 -14.71 -5.12 -20.63
N LEU A 409 -14.39 -6.27 -20.00
CA LEU A 409 -15.18 -7.49 -20.00
C LEU A 409 -16.33 -7.47 -18.97
N ALA A 410 -17.57 -7.51 -19.45
CA ALA A 410 -18.74 -7.61 -18.58
C ALA A 410 -18.84 -8.96 -17.85
N GLY A 411 -19.05 -8.92 -16.53
CA GLY A 411 -19.03 -10.10 -15.65
C GLY A 411 -17.62 -10.59 -15.31
N VAL A 412 -16.62 -9.71 -15.38
CA VAL A 412 -15.36 -9.83 -14.64
C VAL A 412 -15.41 -8.80 -13.51
N ASP A 413 -14.77 -9.18 -12.41
CA ASP A 413 -14.65 -8.56 -11.10
C ASP A 413 -13.20 -8.88 -10.70
N SER A 414 -12.31 -7.89 -10.80
CA SER A 414 -10.86 -8.10 -10.89
C SER A 414 -10.13 -8.06 -9.54
N ASP A 415 -10.68 -7.40 -8.53
CA ASP A 415 -10.17 -7.39 -7.14
C ASP A 415 -11.03 -8.18 -6.14
N GLY A 416 -12.33 -8.37 -6.41
CA GLY A 416 -13.23 -9.20 -5.62
C GLY A 416 -14.23 -8.45 -4.72
N ASP A 417 -14.42 -7.13 -4.87
CA ASP A 417 -15.40 -6.36 -4.07
C ASP A 417 -16.87 -6.80 -4.34
N GLY A 418 -17.16 -7.25 -5.56
CA GLY A 418 -18.48 -7.72 -6.02
C GLY A 418 -19.21 -6.81 -7.02
N ILE A 419 -18.56 -5.75 -7.51
CA ILE A 419 -18.94 -4.96 -8.69
C ILE A 419 -18.24 -5.54 -9.93
N ASP A 420 -18.84 -5.37 -11.12
CA ASP A 420 -18.16 -5.74 -12.38
C ASP A 420 -17.22 -4.58 -12.79
N ASP A 421 -15.98 -4.85 -13.26
CA ASP A 421 -14.96 -3.89 -13.76
C ASP A 421 -15.49 -2.76 -14.68
N LYS A 422 -16.62 -3.01 -15.35
CA LYS A 422 -17.29 -2.13 -16.34
C LYS A 422 -18.34 -1.16 -15.75
N ASP A 423 -18.76 -1.36 -14.50
CA ASP A 423 -19.61 -0.45 -13.72
C ASP A 423 -18.82 0.18 -12.54
N ASP A 424 -17.53 -0.15 -12.44
CA ASP A 424 -16.60 0.17 -11.38
C ASP A 424 -15.63 1.32 -11.79
N ALA A 425 -15.24 2.15 -10.83
CA ALA A 425 -14.27 3.22 -10.99
C ALA A 425 -12.83 2.81 -10.61
N PHE A 426 -12.63 1.75 -9.80
CA PHE A 426 -11.32 1.35 -9.27
C PHE A 426 -11.05 -0.18 -9.35
N PRO A 427 -11.01 -0.83 -10.53
CA PRO A 427 -11.04 -2.30 -10.70
C PRO A 427 -9.80 -3.11 -10.25
N THR A 428 -9.00 -2.55 -9.36
CA THR A 428 -7.84 -3.19 -8.72
C THR A 428 -7.73 -2.89 -7.24
N GLU A 429 -8.69 -2.18 -6.64
CA GLU A 429 -8.68 -1.71 -5.26
C GLU A 429 -10.04 -1.93 -4.59
N SER A 430 -10.26 -3.17 -4.15
CA SER A 430 -11.50 -3.71 -3.54
C SER A 430 -12.10 -2.95 -2.34
N THR A 431 -11.52 -1.84 -1.90
CA THR A 431 -12.12 -0.92 -0.92
C THR A 431 -12.78 0.32 -1.54
N GLN A 432 -12.63 0.55 -2.85
CA GLN A 432 -13.25 1.62 -3.62
C GLN A 432 -13.94 1.05 -4.86
N TRP A 433 -15.08 1.62 -5.26
CA TRP A 433 -15.84 1.16 -6.44
C TRP A 433 -16.63 2.26 -7.15
N LEU A 434 -16.55 3.51 -6.66
CA LEU A 434 -17.35 4.64 -7.13
C LEU A 434 -16.55 5.93 -6.98
N ASP A 435 -16.50 6.68 -8.08
CA ASP A 435 -16.09 8.09 -8.13
C ASP A 435 -17.33 8.88 -8.60
N SER A 436 -17.86 9.76 -7.74
CA SER A 436 -19.09 10.51 -8.01
C SER A 436 -18.93 11.72 -8.94
N ASP A 437 -17.71 12.21 -9.23
CA ASP A 437 -17.53 13.43 -10.04
C ASP A 437 -16.37 13.43 -11.06
N GLY A 438 -15.44 12.49 -10.99
CA GLY A 438 -14.48 12.14 -12.03
C GLY A 438 -13.06 12.67 -11.80
N ASP A 439 -12.58 12.68 -10.56
CA ASP A 439 -11.25 13.18 -10.19
C ASP A 439 -10.20 12.10 -9.88
N GLY A 440 -10.63 10.85 -9.64
CA GLY A 440 -9.74 9.72 -9.34
C GLY A 440 -9.58 9.38 -7.85
N PHE A 441 -10.36 9.97 -6.95
CA PHE A 441 -10.46 9.54 -5.54
C PHE A 441 -11.81 8.85 -5.27
N GLY A 442 -11.85 7.94 -4.30
CA GLY A 442 -12.99 7.03 -4.13
C GLY A 442 -14.03 7.47 -3.08
N ASP A 443 -15.33 7.42 -3.42
CA ASP A 443 -16.47 7.80 -2.57
C ASP A 443 -16.51 7.09 -1.20
N ASN A 444 -15.85 5.93 -1.02
CA ASN A 444 -15.94 5.14 0.20
C ASN A 444 -14.91 5.61 1.26
N LEU A 445 -15.41 6.36 2.24
CA LEU A 445 -14.65 6.84 3.42
C LEU A 445 -14.11 5.75 4.37
N GLU A 446 -14.33 4.46 4.09
CA GLU A 446 -13.68 3.34 4.79
C GLU A 446 -12.61 2.62 3.94
N GLY A 447 -12.39 3.07 2.69
CA GLY A 447 -11.35 2.55 1.79
C GLY A 447 -10.05 3.35 1.78
N VAL A 448 -9.10 2.96 0.92
CA VAL A 448 -7.85 3.70 0.69
C VAL A 448 -8.10 4.92 -0.20
N GLU A 449 -7.28 5.97 -0.04
CA GLU A 449 -7.30 7.21 -0.88
C GLU A 449 -8.73 7.73 -1.13
N SER A 450 -9.52 7.77 -0.05
CA SER A 450 -10.95 8.09 -0.09
C SER A 450 -11.19 9.59 -0.20
N ASP A 451 -12.06 10.01 -1.12
CA ASP A 451 -12.40 11.41 -1.30
C ASP A 451 -13.09 12.00 -0.05
N GLU A 452 -12.52 13.06 0.53
CA GLU A 452 -13.12 13.86 1.60
C GLU A 452 -14.11 14.93 1.08
N CYS A 453 -14.26 15.03 -0.24
CA CYS A 453 -15.12 15.92 -1.00
C CYS A 453 -16.16 15.29 -2.01
N PRO A 454 -16.77 14.06 -1.85
CA PRO A 454 -17.49 13.24 -2.89
C PRO A 454 -18.59 13.88 -3.79
N SER A 455 -18.26 14.96 -4.49
CA SER A 455 -19.14 15.82 -5.31
C SER A 455 -18.47 17.15 -5.77
N VAL A 456 -17.20 17.40 -5.40
CA VAL A 456 -16.44 18.62 -5.72
C VAL A 456 -14.98 18.32 -6.13
N SER A 457 -14.78 17.43 -7.11
CA SER A 457 -13.55 17.18 -7.90
C SER A 457 -12.31 18.01 -7.55
N GLY A 458 -11.28 17.37 -7.02
CA GLY A 458 -10.05 18.00 -6.58
C GLY A 458 -8.78 17.27 -7.01
N THR A 459 -7.68 17.58 -6.31
CA THR A 459 -6.33 17.02 -6.52
C THR A 459 -5.44 17.07 -5.27
N SER A 460 -5.99 17.37 -4.09
CA SER A 460 -5.23 17.36 -2.83
C SER A 460 -4.89 15.92 -2.41
N THR A 461 -3.73 15.73 -1.76
CA THR A 461 -3.19 14.43 -1.31
C THR A 461 -2.45 14.47 0.04
N GLU A 462 -2.40 15.63 0.71
CA GLU A 462 -1.58 15.85 1.92
C GLU A 462 -2.41 16.17 3.18
N ASP A 463 -3.68 16.58 3.04
CA ASP A 463 -4.55 16.94 4.17
C ASP A 463 -5.99 16.44 4.04
N ARG A 464 -6.56 16.47 2.83
CA ARG A 464 -7.90 15.95 2.49
C ARG A 464 -7.92 15.46 1.04
N ASP A 465 -7.80 14.16 0.86
CA ASP A 465 -7.76 13.52 -0.46
C ASP A 465 -9.03 13.84 -1.27
N GLY A 466 -8.91 13.99 -2.60
CA GLY A 466 -10.00 14.38 -3.51
C GLY A 466 -10.56 15.80 -3.35
N CYS A 467 -10.13 16.57 -2.34
CA CYS A 467 -10.56 17.95 -2.21
C CYS A 467 -9.82 18.92 -3.16
N PRO A 468 -10.47 20.03 -3.59
CA PRO A 468 -9.86 20.99 -4.50
C PRO A 468 -8.53 21.55 -3.98
N ASP A 469 -7.53 21.59 -4.84
CA ASP A 469 -6.26 22.30 -4.65
C ASP A 469 -6.18 23.41 -5.72
N GLY A 470 -5.95 24.64 -5.27
CA GLY A 470 -5.97 25.83 -6.12
C GLY A 470 -4.70 26.08 -6.95
N ASP A 471 -3.56 25.47 -6.61
CA ASP A 471 -2.26 25.78 -7.23
C ASP A 471 -1.29 24.60 -7.44
N GLY A 472 -1.53 23.44 -6.82
CA GLY A 472 -0.86 22.17 -7.08
C GLY A 472 0.27 21.82 -6.11
N ASP A 473 0.21 22.23 -4.84
CA ASP A 473 1.15 21.81 -3.80
C ASP A 473 0.69 20.62 -2.93
N GLY A 474 -0.56 20.16 -3.11
CA GLY A 474 -1.13 18.97 -2.47
C GLY A 474 -2.07 19.25 -1.29
N TRP A 475 -2.18 20.49 -0.81
CA TRP A 475 -3.05 20.86 0.32
C TRP A 475 -4.41 21.43 -0.13
N SER A 476 -5.49 21.17 0.62
CA SER A 476 -6.84 21.51 0.15
C SER A 476 -7.26 22.97 0.38
N ASP A 477 -7.98 23.54 -0.59
CA ASP A 477 -8.61 24.87 -0.56
C ASP A 477 -9.48 25.03 0.72
N PRO A 478 -9.35 26.15 1.47
CA PRO A 478 -10.08 26.36 2.71
C PRO A 478 -11.57 26.64 2.50
N ASP A 479 -12.40 25.75 3.02
CA ASP A 479 -13.86 25.79 2.88
C ASP A 479 -14.58 26.11 4.23
N SER A 480 -15.86 25.74 4.36
CA SER A 480 -16.65 25.98 5.58
C SER A 480 -16.62 24.84 6.62
N MET A 481 -15.98 23.73 6.27
CA MET A 481 -15.76 22.51 7.06
C MET A 481 -14.29 22.42 7.48
N ASN A 482 -13.34 22.59 6.55
CA ASN A 482 -11.91 22.71 6.82
C ASN A 482 -11.45 24.18 6.66
N PRO A 483 -11.37 24.98 7.73
CA PRO A 483 -10.78 26.31 7.69
C PRO A 483 -9.25 26.24 7.85
N VAL A 484 -8.55 27.29 7.41
CA VAL A 484 -7.12 27.47 7.66
C VAL A 484 -6.72 27.31 9.14
N PRO A 485 -5.44 26.97 9.44
CA PRO A 485 -4.91 27.00 10.80
C PRO A 485 -5.14 28.34 11.53
N PRO A 486 -5.14 28.36 12.88
CA PRO A 486 -4.90 27.25 13.81
C PRO A 486 -6.20 26.47 14.18
N ILE A 487 -7.22 26.46 13.32
CA ILE A 487 -8.52 25.81 13.60
C ILE A 487 -8.76 24.54 12.79
N GLY A 488 -8.34 24.51 11.52
CA GLY A 488 -8.27 23.30 10.68
C GLY A 488 -6.89 23.14 10.05
N THR A 489 -6.82 22.39 8.95
CA THR A 489 -5.59 21.99 8.26
C THR A 489 -5.44 22.55 6.84
N ALA A 490 -6.54 23.06 6.25
CA ALA A 490 -6.59 23.58 4.89
C ALA A 490 -5.53 24.65 4.59
N ASP A 491 -5.17 24.73 3.31
CA ASP A 491 -4.16 25.64 2.79
C ASP A 491 -4.43 27.12 3.16
N ALA A 492 -3.39 27.76 3.69
CA ALA A 492 -3.38 29.18 4.02
C ALA A 492 -3.17 30.12 2.81
N TYR A 493 -2.63 29.66 1.68
CA TYR A 493 -2.30 30.49 0.51
C TYR A 493 -2.69 29.90 -0.88
N PRO A 494 -3.98 29.67 -1.23
CA PRO A 494 -4.47 28.95 -2.44
C PRO A 494 -4.17 29.50 -3.85
N THR A 495 -2.95 30.00 -4.06
CA THR A 495 -2.42 30.68 -5.25
C THR A 495 -0.88 30.79 -5.27
N GLU A 496 -0.16 30.23 -4.30
CA GLU A 496 1.29 30.28 -4.10
C GLU A 496 1.83 28.89 -3.65
N PRO A 497 2.12 27.96 -4.59
CA PRO A 497 2.47 26.53 -4.36
C PRO A 497 3.88 26.33 -3.77
N THR A 498 4.24 27.16 -2.80
CA THR A 498 5.45 27.11 -1.99
C THR A 498 5.16 27.40 -0.52
N GLN A 499 3.89 27.58 -0.13
CA GLN A 499 3.45 27.91 1.22
C GLN A 499 2.03 27.40 1.48
N TRP A 500 1.87 26.23 2.12
CA TRP A 500 0.56 25.67 2.46
C TRP A 500 0.04 26.04 3.86
N ARG A 501 0.89 26.64 4.72
CA ARG A 501 0.65 26.69 6.17
C ARG A 501 1.00 28.05 6.79
N ASP A 502 0.10 28.59 7.60
CA ASP A 502 0.32 29.74 8.50
C ASP A 502 -0.17 29.35 9.90
N ARG A 503 0.74 28.86 10.76
CA ARG A 503 0.36 28.23 12.04
C ARG A 503 -0.14 29.22 13.08
N ASP A 504 0.29 30.48 13.04
CA ASP A 504 0.00 31.46 14.09
C ASP A 504 -0.94 32.60 13.67
N GLY A 505 -1.17 32.74 12.36
CA GLY A 505 -2.18 33.59 11.74
C GLY A 505 -1.72 35.03 11.46
N ASP A 506 -0.42 35.25 11.22
CA ASP A 506 0.14 36.58 10.92
C ASP A 506 0.21 36.93 9.43
N GLY A 507 0.10 35.93 8.54
CA GLY A 507 0.15 36.08 7.09
C GLY A 507 1.54 35.89 6.45
N PHE A 508 2.47 35.22 7.13
CA PHE A 508 3.68 34.62 6.55
C PHE A 508 3.67 33.09 6.73
N GLY A 509 4.24 32.35 5.77
CA GLY A 509 4.07 30.90 5.69
C GLY A 509 5.18 30.11 6.40
N ASP A 510 4.83 28.99 7.03
CA ASP A 510 5.71 28.13 7.82
C ASP A 510 6.93 27.56 7.03
N GLU A 511 6.84 27.43 5.69
CA GLU A 511 7.85 26.72 4.90
C GLU A 511 9.05 27.62 4.57
N LEU A 512 10.26 27.17 4.95
CA LEU A 512 11.49 27.96 4.99
C LEU A 512 12.13 28.20 3.62
N ASP A 513 11.95 27.30 2.67
CA ASP A 513 12.43 27.48 1.29
C ASP A 513 11.36 28.14 0.37
N GLY A 514 10.17 28.44 0.91
CA GLY A 514 9.04 29.06 0.21
C GLY A 514 9.03 30.59 0.14
N ILE A 515 8.08 31.16 -0.60
CA ILE A 515 8.00 32.62 -0.80
C ILE A 515 7.49 33.34 0.46
N ASN A 516 8.24 34.34 0.93
CA ASN A 516 7.99 35.12 2.16
C ASN A 516 7.85 34.25 3.44
N ALA A 517 8.64 33.17 3.53
CA ALA A 517 8.75 32.30 4.71
C ALA A 517 8.83 33.07 6.05
N ASP A 518 8.08 32.58 7.04
CA ASP A 518 8.23 32.98 8.43
C ASP A 518 9.49 32.33 9.05
N LEU A 519 10.27 33.15 9.74
CA LEU A 519 11.45 32.72 10.49
C LEU A 519 11.14 32.43 11.99
N CYS A 520 9.87 32.56 12.40
CA CYS A 520 9.36 32.39 13.76
C CYS A 520 8.02 31.59 13.89
N PRO A 521 7.79 30.39 13.25
CA PRO A 521 6.45 29.78 12.99
C PRO A 521 5.57 29.30 14.16
N ASP A 522 5.66 29.93 15.33
CA ASP A 522 4.84 29.71 16.52
C ASP A 522 4.52 31.05 17.25
N VAL A 523 4.91 32.22 16.71
CA VAL A 523 4.91 33.52 17.41
C VAL A 523 4.62 34.74 16.47
N PRO A 524 3.37 35.25 16.40
CA PRO A 524 2.95 36.19 15.35
C PRO A 524 3.76 37.49 15.26
N GLY A 525 4.10 37.90 14.03
CA GLY A 525 4.94 39.05 13.75
C GLY A 525 4.57 39.89 12.53
N VAL A 526 5.58 40.20 11.70
CA VAL A 526 5.52 41.22 10.62
C VAL A 526 6.61 41.05 9.55
N GLU A 527 6.39 41.63 8.36
CA GLU A 527 7.34 41.78 7.22
C GLU A 527 8.77 42.31 7.54
N ASN A 528 8.98 42.86 8.74
CA ASN A 528 10.23 43.49 9.19
C ASN A 528 10.47 43.20 10.68
N GLY A 529 10.29 41.95 11.09
CA GLY A 529 10.44 41.47 12.46
C GLY A 529 11.83 41.66 13.06
N ASN A 530 11.96 41.49 14.37
CA ASN A 530 13.27 41.22 14.98
C ASN A 530 13.15 40.47 16.33
N ASP A 531 13.84 39.33 16.39
CA ASP A 531 13.82 38.26 17.40
C ASP A 531 14.00 38.60 18.91
N GLY A 532 14.20 39.87 19.27
CA GLY A 532 14.63 40.29 20.62
C GLY A 532 16.07 39.90 20.99
N ASN A 533 16.55 38.69 20.65
CA ASN A 533 17.83 38.12 21.07
C ASN A 533 19.08 38.67 20.36
N GLY A 534 18.92 39.37 19.24
CA GLY A 534 20.04 39.96 18.49
C GLY A 534 20.60 39.07 17.40
N GLY A 535 19.88 38.02 17.01
CA GLY A 535 19.97 37.41 15.71
C GLY A 535 19.25 38.23 14.62
N GLU A 536 19.26 37.69 13.42
CA GLU A 536 18.68 38.28 12.21
C GLU A 536 17.20 37.88 12.08
N GLY A 537 16.35 38.34 13.02
CA GLY A 537 14.90 38.24 12.83
C GLY A 537 14.48 38.99 11.57
N GLY A 538 13.60 38.38 10.78
CA GLY A 538 13.21 38.85 9.45
C GLY A 538 11.70 38.82 9.26
N ILE A 539 11.24 38.21 8.17
CA ILE A 539 9.81 38.03 7.86
C ILE A 539 9.15 37.12 8.92
N GLY A 540 7.86 37.38 9.20
CA GLY A 540 7.01 36.73 10.21
C GLY A 540 7.44 36.83 11.67
N CYS A 541 8.69 37.19 11.97
CA CYS A 541 9.11 37.37 13.37
C CYS A 541 8.48 38.59 14.09
N PRO A 542 8.23 38.53 15.41
CA PRO A 542 7.73 39.66 16.18
C PRO A 542 8.63 40.90 16.14
N TYR A 543 8.07 42.10 16.16
CA TYR A 543 8.85 43.34 16.26
C TYR A 543 9.12 43.74 17.73
N VAL A 544 10.30 43.44 18.25
CA VAL A 544 10.77 43.97 19.55
C VAL A 544 11.41 45.35 19.36
N ASP A 545 10.86 46.39 20.00
CA ASP A 545 11.56 47.68 20.06
C ASP A 545 12.75 47.57 21.02
N LYS A 546 13.95 47.44 20.43
CA LYS A 546 15.25 47.33 21.12
C LYS A 546 15.78 48.67 21.66
N THR A 547 14.93 49.68 21.84
CA THR A 547 15.28 50.93 22.53
C THR A 547 15.44 50.68 24.03
N ASP A 548 16.65 50.93 24.56
CA ASP A 548 16.97 51.00 25.99
C ASP A 548 17.44 52.44 26.28
N THR A 549 16.62 53.21 26.98
CA THR A 549 16.81 54.66 27.19
C THR A 549 17.79 55.00 28.32
N ASP A 550 17.93 54.14 29.34
CA ASP A 550 18.82 54.40 30.49
C ASP A 550 20.11 53.55 30.52
N GLY A 551 20.14 52.46 29.76
CA GLY A 551 21.28 51.60 29.50
C GLY A 551 21.46 50.44 30.48
N ASP A 552 20.43 50.02 31.22
CA ASP A 552 20.54 48.94 32.21
C ASP A 552 20.60 47.52 31.62
N GLY A 553 20.13 47.33 30.38
CA GLY A 553 20.04 46.04 29.70
C GLY A 553 18.62 45.48 29.51
N VAL A 554 17.57 46.20 29.94
CA VAL A 554 16.16 45.91 29.67
C VAL A 554 15.58 47.00 28.77
N TYR A 555 14.93 46.62 27.68
CA TYR A 555 14.34 47.59 26.72
C TYR A 555 13.13 48.33 27.32
N ASP A 556 12.92 49.58 26.90
CA ASP A 556 11.84 50.51 27.30
C ASP A 556 10.42 49.91 27.22
N SER A 557 10.25 48.86 26.41
CA SER A 557 9.02 48.10 26.23
C SER A 557 8.69 47.17 27.41
N ASN A 558 9.70 46.67 28.12
CA ASN A 558 9.60 45.75 29.26
C ASN A 558 10.10 46.36 30.59
N ASP A 559 10.89 47.42 30.53
CA ASP A 559 11.36 48.17 31.69
C ASP A 559 10.22 48.92 32.43
N GLN A 560 10.16 48.74 33.75
CA GLN A 560 9.19 49.37 34.64
C GLN A 560 9.82 50.47 35.53
N CYS A 561 11.11 50.76 35.35
CA CYS A 561 11.96 51.48 36.29
C CYS A 561 12.75 52.67 35.67
N SER A 562 12.90 52.75 34.35
CA SER A 562 13.08 53.94 33.46
C SER A 562 13.92 55.10 34.00
N GLY A 563 15.06 54.75 34.57
CA GLY A 563 15.99 55.59 35.31
C GLY A 563 16.92 54.77 36.22
N SER A 564 17.05 53.46 35.95
CA SER A 564 18.01 52.57 36.59
C SER A 564 19.44 52.95 36.18
N PRO A 565 20.47 52.58 36.96
CA PRO A 565 21.83 52.95 36.60
C PRO A 565 22.46 51.89 35.69
N SER A 566 22.70 52.25 34.42
CA SER A 566 23.44 51.42 33.45
C SER A 566 24.63 50.66 34.04
N GLY A 567 24.67 49.35 33.79
CA GLY A 567 25.72 48.45 34.29
C GLY A 567 25.56 47.98 35.74
N VAL A 568 24.39 48.18 36.35
CA VAL A 568 23.96 47.54 37.61
C VAL A 568 23.05 46.36 37.27
N PHE A 569 23.11 45.28 38.07
CA PHE A 569 22.18 44.15 37.88
C PHE A 569 20.76 44.55 38.31
N VAL A 570 19.84 44.51 37.36
CA VAL A 570 18.39 44.69 37.51
C VAL A 570 17.66 43.35 37.39
N ASP A 571 16.37 43.32 37.75
CA ASP A 571 15.50 42.17 37.48
C ASP A 571 14.94 42.20 36.05
N SER A 572 14.03 41.27 35.75
CA SER A 572 13.35 41.16 34.44
C SER A 572 12.50 42.38 34.04
N ASN A 573 12.35 43.36 34.93
CA ASN A 573 11.49 44.51 34.79
C ASN A 573 12.29 45.83 34.88
N GLY A 574 13.62 45.79 34.67
CA GLY A 574 14.52 46.96 34.77
C GLY A 574 14.73 47.46 36.20
N CYS A 575 14.23 46.78 37.23
CA CYS A 575 14.26 47.32 38.59
C CYS A 575 15.46 46.82 39.41
N THR A 576 16.23 47.75 39.98
CA THR A 576 17.22 47.40 41.01
C THR A 576 16.54 47.01 42.32
N SER A 577 17.24 46.23 43.16
CA SER A 577 16.80 45.87 44.52
C SER A 577 16.44 47.07 45.40
N ASP A 578 17.07 48.22 45.14
CA ASP A 578 16.90 49.44 45.92
C ASP A 578 15.67 50.25 45.43
N GLN A 579 15.34 50.21 44.13
CA GLN A 579 14.07 50.72 43.58
C GLN A 579 12.90 49.90 44.13
N LEU A 580 12.97 48.56 44.08
CA LEU A 580 11.93 47.67 44.63
C LEU A 580 11.68 47.90 46.12
N ALA A 581 12.74 48.16 46.91
CA ALA A 581 12.61 48.49 48.32
C ALA A 581 11.94 49.86 48.59
N SER A 582 11.99 50.80 47.63
CA SER A 582 11.38 52.13 47.77
C SER A 582 9.87 52.15 47.53
N ASN A 583 9.36 51.24 46.68
CA ASN A 583 7.93 51.17 46.34
C ASN A 583 7.06 50.49 47.41
N GLN A 584 7.60 50.12 48.58
CA GLN A 584 6.83 49.53 49.69
C GLN A 584 6.26 50.56 50.71
N GLU A 585 6.55 51.86 50.58
CA GLU A 585 6.05 52.90 51.51
C GLU A 585 4.91 53.80 50.96
N GLU A 586 4.05 53.32 50.06
CA GLU A 586 2.70 53.91 49.92
C GLU A 586 1.60 52.90 49.53
N THR A 587 0.41 53.03 50.12
CA THR A 587 -0.86 52.25 49.91
C THR A 587 -1.20 51.03 50.80
N GLU A 588 -0.84 51.02 52.10
CA GLU A 588 -1.60 50.24 53.11
C GLU A 588 -3.04 50.82 53.31
N THR A 589 -3.98 50.47 52.44
CA THR A 589 -5.43 50.61 52.69
C THR A 589 -6.22 49.39 52.18
N THR A 590 -6.01 48.22 52.80
CA THR A 590 -6.77 47.00 52.49
C THR A 590 -8.26 47.11 52.89
N ASP A 591 -9.16 47.09 51.91
CA ASP A 591 -10.61 46.94 52.16
C ASP A 591 -11.00 45.45 52.20
N TYR A 592 -11.16 44.91 53.40
CA TYR A 592 -11.50 43.51 53.67
C TYR A 592 -13.02 43.22 53.53
N THR A 593 -13.66 43.62 52.42
CA THR A 593 -15.10 43.39 52.21
C THR A 593 -15.49 42.56 50.99
N SER A 594 -14.58 42.29 50.03
CA SER A 594 -14.94 41.59 48.78
C SER A 594 -14.68 40.08 48.75
N ILE A 595 -13.64 39.57 49.44
CA ILE A 595 -13.22 38.16 49.34
C ILE A 595 -13.94 37.29 50.40
N ALA A 596 -15.26 37.21 50.29
CA ALA A 596 -16.11 36.35 51.13
C ALA A 596 -17.20 35.57 50.34
N ILE A 597 -17.35 35.83 49.04
CA ILE A 597 -18.45 35.28 48.22
C ILE A 597 -17.97 34.17 47.27
N MET A 598 -16.81 34.34 46.62
CA MET A 598 -16.34 33.44 45.56
C MET A 598 -16.02 32.01 46.04
N ALA A 599 -15.53 31.85 47.28
CA ALA A 599 -15.23 30.53 47.85
C ALA A 599 -16.48 29.70 48.21
N GLY A 600 -17.66 30.32 48.33
CA GLY A 600 -18.92 29.62 48.62
C GLY A 600 -19.65 29.13 47.37
N GLY A 601 -19.48 29.82 46.23
CA GLY A 601 -20.20 29.50 44.99
C GLY A 601 -19.79 28.16 44.37
N ILE A 602 -18.48 27.97 44.17
CA ILE A 602 -17.92 26.80 43.47
C ILE A 602 -18.30 25.49 44.19
N LEU A 603 -18.17 25.47 45.53
CA LEU A 603 -18.52 24.32 46.36
C LEU A 603 -20.04 24.05 46.40
N GLY A 604 -20.88 25.07 46.20
CA GLY A 604 -22.33 24.91 46.08
C GLY A 604 -22.79 24.40 44.72
N ILE A 605 -22.13 24.84 43.64
CA ILE A 605 -22.43 24.43 42.25
C ILE A 605 -22.09 22.95 42.03
N LEU A 606 -20.90 22.51 42.48
CA LEU A 606 -20.51 21.10 42.41
C LEU A 606 -21.48 20.19 43.19
N LEU A 607 -21.97 20.64 44.35
CA LEU A 607 -22.95 19.90 45.15
C LEU A 607 -24.34 19.83 44.46
N LEU A 608 -24.73 20.87 43.73
CA LEU A 608 -25.97 20.85 42.92
C LEU A 608 -25.86 19.89 41.73
N ILE A 609 -24.74 19.88 41.00
CA ILE A 609 -24.51 18.97 39.86
C ILE A 609 -24.56 17.50 40.30
N VAL A 610 -23.94 17.17 41.45
CA VAL A 610 -24.00 15.80 42.03
C VAL A 610 -25.41 15.44 42.52
N ILE A 611 -26.26 16.42 42.86
CA ILE A 611 -27.67 16.18 43.24
C ILE A 611 -28.56 16.01 42.01
N THR A 612 -28.37 16.77 40.93
CA THR A 612 -29.18 16.62 39.71
C THR A 612 -28.89 15.32 38.99
N LEU A 613 -27.63 14.93 38.85
CA LEU A 613 -27.25 13.64 38.25
C LEU A 613 -27.80 12.43 39.03
N ARG A 614 -27.95 12.54 40.36
CA ARG A 614 -28.61 11.51 41.19
C ARG A 614 -30.14 11.48 41.12
N PHE A 615 -30.77 12.39 40.39
CA PHE A 615 -32.23 12.43 40.23
C PHE A 615 -32.72 11.92 38.86
N ILE A 616 -31.83 11.73 37.88
CA ILE A 616 -32.19 11.29 36.53
C ILE A 616 -32.20 9.76 36.41
N SER A 617 -31.30 9.04 37.11
CA SER A 617 -31.16 7.58 37.01
C SER A 617 -32.16 6.77 37.87
N ASN A 618 -33.46 7.12 37.92
CA ASN A 618 -34.46 6.28 38.58
C ASN A 618 -35.93 6.52 38.13
N ARG A 619 -36.46 5.60 37.31
CA ARG A 619 -37.76 5.60 36.60
C ARG A 619 -37.86 6.57 35.40
N GLY A 620 -38.56 6.24 34.31
CA GLY A 620 -39.17 4.95 33.94
C GLY A 620 -40.51 5.08 33.21
N ASP A 621 -40.59 4.40 32.05
CA ASP A 621 -41.76 3.85 31.35
C ASP A 621 -42.81 4.82 30.70
N TYR A 622 -42.96 4.73 29.36
CA TYR A 622 -44.19 4.85 28.53
C TYR A 622 -45.11 6.12 28.64
N TYR A 623 -45.80 6.64 27.61
CA TYR A 623 -46.11 6.30 26.19
C TYR A 623 -45.99 7.58 25.33
N ASP A 624 -45.98 7.45 23.99
CA ASP A 624 -46.39 8.51 23.04
C ASP A 624 -47.40 7.90 22.01
N ASP A 625 -48.49 8.61 21.73
CA ASP A 625 -49.59 8.25 20.82
C ASP A 625 -50.13 9.54 20.13
N GLU A 626 -50.50 9.47 18.84
CA GLU A 626 -51.35 10.43 18.07
C GLU A 626 -50.76 11.88 17.85
N GLU A 627 -50.94 12.61 16.75
CA GLU A 627 -51.67 12.51 15.45
C GLU A 627 -51.13 13.65 14.50
N ASP A 628 -51.50 13.74 13.21
CA ASP A 628 -51.58 15.07 12.54
C ASP A 628 -51.31 15.29 11.01
N ASP A 629 -51.26 14.27 10.16
CA ASP A 629 -51.66 14.22 8.72
C ASP A 629 -51.28 15.26 7.58
N TRP A 630 -51.54 14.80 6.33
CA TRP A 630 -51.74 15.47 5.01
C TRP A 630 -50.50 15.74 4.11
N TYR A 631 -50.46 15.35 2.83
CA TYR A 631 -51.56 15.16 1.84
C TYR A 631 -51.48 13.92 0.92
N GLU A 632 -52.68 13.46 0.51
CA GLU A 632 -53.11 12.77 -0.75
C GLU A 632 -52.52 13.39 -2.05
N ASP A 633 -52.54 12.82 -3.26
CA ASP A 633 -52.88 11.49 -3.86
C ASP A 633 -52.37 11.53 -5.33
N ASP A 634 -52.08 10.38 -5.96
CA ASP A 634 -52.36 10.11 -7.40
C ASP A 634 -52.03 8.61 -7.73
N ASP A 635 -52.91 7.93 -8.46
CA ASP A 635 -52.81 6.50 -8.82
C ASP A 635 -51.97 6.23 -10.10
N ASP A 636 -51.40 5.03 -10.23
CA ASP A 636 -51.56 4.17 -11.43
C ASP A 636 -51.18 2.69 -11.13
N GLU A 637 -51.81 1.74 -11.82
CA GLU A 637 -51.69 0.28 -11.58
C GLU A 637 -50.62 -0.42 -12.44
N ASP A 638 -50.07 -1.56 -11.97
CA ASP A 638 -49.93 -2.76 -12.83
C ASP A 638 -49.94 -4.07 -12.01
N ASP A 639 -50.40 -5.17 -12.61
CA ASP A 639 -50.82 -6.43 -11.94
C ASP A 639 -50.05 -7.67 -12.41
N PHE A 640 -49.49 -8.48 -11.50
CA PHE A 640 -49.14 -9.89 -11.81
C PHE A 640 -49.08 -10.82 -10.58
N GLN A 641 -49.42 -12.11 -10.81
CA GLN A 641 -49.55 -13.14 -9.76
C GLN A 641 -48.50 -14.25 -9.85
N PRO A 642 -48.11 -14.89 -8.72
CA PRO A 642 -47.24 -16.07 -8.72
C PRO A 642 -47.99 -17.35 -9.16
N MET A 643 -47.27 -18.29 -9.80
CA MET A 643 -47.81 -19.61 -10.18
C MET A 643 -46.87 -20.77 -9.79
N ASN A 644 -47.46 -21.97 -9.68
CA ASN A 644 -46.85 -23.17 -9.13
C ASN A 644 -46.50 -24.24 -10.22
N LYS A 645 -45.85 -25.34 -9.81
CA LYS A 645 -44.98 -26.24 -10.62
C LYS A 645 -45.66 -27.14 -11.70
N SER A 646 -44.88 -27.43 -12.77
CA SER A 646 -44.80 -28.71 -13.53
C SER A 646 -45.95 -29.14 -14.51
N PRO A 647 -45.79 -30.14 -15.44
CA PRO A 647 -44.62 -31.00 -15.76
C PRO A 647 -44.27 -31.29 -17.28
N LEU A 648 -43.09 -31.92 -17.50
CA LEU A 648 -42.76 -33.05 -18.43
C LEU A 648 -42.47 -32.93 -19.97
N SER A 649 -41.26 -33.44 -20.33
CA SER A 649 -40.91 -34.37 -21.46
C SER A 649 -40.28 -33.84 -22.78
N GLY A 650 -39.09 -34.36 -23.18
CA GLY A 650 -38.29 -33.88 -24.34
C GLY A 650 -37.37 -34.87 -25.11
N ASN A 651 -36.49 -35.63 -24.42
CA ASN A 651 -35.76 -36.86 -24.89
C ASN A 651 -34.44 -36.77 -25.74
N LEU A 652 -33.39 -37.52 -25.31
CA LEU A 652 -32.16 -38.04 -26.02
C LEU A 652 -31.07 -37.07 -26.59
N GLY A 653 -29.74 -37.27 -26.41
CA GLY A 653 -28.98 -38.21 -25.54
C GLY A 653 -27.51 -38.56 -25.99
N THR A 654 -26.84 -39.42 -25.20
CA THR A 654 -25.60 -40.26 -25.43
C THR A 654 -24.14 -39.79 -25.17
N SER A 655 -23.35 -40.75 -24.62
CA SER A 655 -21.85 -40.85 -24.48
C SER A 655 -21.22 -40.21 -23.21
N THR A 656 -20.25 -40.80 -22.46
CA THR A 656 -19.54 -42.12 -22.50
C THR A 656 -19.02 -42.58 -21.10
N ARG A 657 -18.49 -43.81 -20.96
CA ARG A 657 -17.94 -44.51 -19.75
C ARG A 657 -16.49 -45.03 -20.08
N PRO A 658 -15.64 -45.68 -19.21
CA PRO A 658 -15.64 -46.02 -17.76
C PRO A 658 -14.25 -45.74 -17.06
N PRO A 659 -13.74 -46.39 -15.96
CA PRO A 659 -14.26 -47.44 -15.04
C PRO A 659 -14.00 -47.34 -13.50
N ASN A 660 -14.80 -48.11 -12.73
CA ASN A 660 -14.84 -48.27 -11.26
C ASN A 660 -13.63 -48.96 -10.57
N ARG A 661 -13.53 -48.79 -9.23
CA ARG A 661 -13.35 -49.80 -8.14
C ARG A 661 -13.66 -49.11 -6.78
N SER A 662 -14.65 -49.45 -5.95
CA SER A 662 -15.07 -50.71 -5.27
C SER A 662 -14.27 -51.07 -3.99
N ASN A 663 -14.86 -50.85 -2.81
CA ASN A 663 -14.35 -51.22 -1.48
C ASN A 663 -15.35 -52.08 -0.68
N ASN A 664 -14.86 -52.89 0.27
CA ASN A 664 -15.57 -53.32 1.50
C ASN A 664 -14.56 -53.99 2.49
N PRO A 665 -14.87 -54.06 3.81
CA PRO A 665 -13.87 -54.10 4.91
C PRO A 665 -13.41 -55.51 5.37
N PRO A 666 -12.52 -55.60 6.39
CA PRO A 666 -12.98 -56.14 7.69
C PRO A 666 -12.25 -55.69 9.01
N GLU A 667 -13.04 -55.64 10.09
CA GLU A 667 -12.80 -56.05 11.50
C GLU A 667 -11.56 -55.63 12.35
N ARG A 668 -11.82 -55.23 13.62
CA ARG A 668 -10.86 -54.90 14.72
C ARG A 668 -10.22 -56.15 15.39
N SER A 669 -9.05 -55.98 16.05
CA SER A 669 -8.65 -56.53 17.41
C SER A 669 -7.09 -56.47 17.64
N PRO A 670 -6.50 -56.66 18.86
CA PRO A 670 -5.88 -55.56 19.63
C PRO A 670 -4.34 -55.70 19.88
N PRO A 671 -3.66 -54.71 20.52
CA PRO A 671 -2.19 -54.58 20.50
C PRO A 671 -1.42 -55.19 21.71
N PRO A 672 -0.09 -55.35 21.58
CA PRO A 672 0.87 -55.45 22.69
C PRO A 672 1.91 -54.30 22.72
N ALA A 673 2.57 -54.09 23.86
CA ALA A 673 3.30 -52.85 24.15
C ALA A 673 4.85 -52.96 24.33
N ARG A 674 5.51 -51.79 24.24
CA ARG A 674 6.83 -51.38 24.82
C ARG A 674 8.07 -52.28 24.63
N GLY A 675 9.12 -51.72 24.00
CA GLY A 675 10.50 -52.22 24.05
C GLY A 675 11.54 -51.10 23.87
N GLY A 676 12.61 -51.11 24.67
CA GLY A 676 13.66 -50.06 24.69
C GLY A 676 14.91 -50.35 23.82
N PRO A 677 15.91 -49.45 23.82
CA PRO A 677 16.98 -49.37 22.82
C PRO A 677 18.17 -50.33 23.05
N PRO A 678 19.07 -50.47 22.05
CA PRO A 678 20.46 -50.06 22.27
C PRO A 678 21.21 -49.45 21.06
N SER A 679 22.37 -48.85 21.32
CA SER A 679 23.23 -48.13 20.37
C SER A 679 24.27 -48.99 19.64
N ARG A 680 24.72 -48.53 18.44
CA ARG A 680 26.14 -48.22 18.07
C ARG A 680 26.43 -48.17 16.57
N SER A 681 27.26 -47.20 16.16
CA SER A 681 27.96 -47.14 14.86
C SER A 681 29.03 -48.25 14.72
N PRO A 682 29.46 -48.60 13.49
CA PRO A 682 30.65 -47.91 12.92
C PRO A 682 30.60 -47.66 11.40
N GLY A 683 31.51 -46.82 10.90
CA GLY A 683 31.60 -46.40 9.49
C GLY A 683 32.52 -47.25 8.57
N PRO A 684 33.27 -46.64 7.62
CA PRO A 684 33.03 -46.91 6.20
C PRO A 684 34.23 -47.47 5.41
N PRO A 685 34.04 -47.84 4.11
CA PRO A 685 35.13 -48.09 3.16
C PRO A 685 35.15 -47.06 2.01
N ALA A 686 36.17 -46.20 1.96
CA ALA A 686 36.42 -45.30 0.81
C ALA A 686 37.27 -45.99 -0.29
N ARG A 687 37.19 -45.51 -1.55
CA ARG A 687 38.33 -45.40 -2.50
C ARG A 687 38.00 -44.85 -3.91
N LYS A 688 38.64 -43.72 -4.26
CA LYS A 688 39.43 -43.44 -5.51
C LYS A 688 38.71 -43.48 -6.88
N SER A 689 39.08 -42.66 -7.88
CA SER A 689 40.11 -41.60 -8.00
C SER A 689 39.92 -40.76 -9.27
N SER A 690 40.26 -39.48 -9.21
CA SER A 690 40.45 -38.52 -10.32
C SER A 690 41.85 -38.64 -10.97
N PRO A 691 42.30 -37.78 -11.92
CA PRO A 691 41.62 -36.82 -12.84
C PRO A 691 41.84 -37.33 -14.32
N PRO A 692 42.28 -36.63 -15.41
CA PRO A 692 42.42 -35.18 -15.70
C PRO A 692 42.14 -34.65 -17.16
N SER A 693 42.00 -33.31 -17.24
CA SER A 693 42.63 -32.38 -18.23
C SER A 693 42.09 -32.11 -19.67
N ARG A 694 41.70 -30.83 -19.85
CA ARG A 694 42.27 -29.78 -20.76
C ARG A 694 41.80 -29.56 -22.22
N THR A 695 41.77 -28.25 -22.54
CA THR A 695 41.94 -27.57 -23.86
C THR A 695 40.81 -27.72 -24.90
N SER A 696 40.45 -26.70 -25.70
CA SER A 696 41.01 -25.33 -25.89
C SER A 696 39.99 -24.34 -26.53
N SER A 697 40.36 -23.06 -26.54
CA SER A 697 39.63 -21.83 -26.97
C SER A 697 39.17 -21.77 -28.46
N PRO A 698 38.41 -20.73 -28.89
CA PRO A 698 37.51 -20.76 -30.07
C PRO A 698 38.16 -20.37 -31.41
N PRO A 699 37.37 -20.24 -32.50
CA PRO A 699 37.12 -18.88 -33.01
C PRO A 699 35.70 -18.62 -33.56
N SER A 700 35.40 -17.34 -33.83
CA SER A 700 34.13 -16.80 -34.34
C SER A 700 33.93 -16.94 -35.88
N ARG A 701 32.67 -16.88 -36.34
CA ARG A 701 32.23 -16.22 -37.60
C ARG A 701 30.73 -16.40 -37.97
N SER A 702 30.03 -15.27 -38.09
CA SER A 702 28.80 -15.03 -38.86
C SER A 702 29.11 -14.73 -40.36
N PRO A 703 28.14 -14.47 -41.28
CA PRO A 703 26.69 -14.80 -41.32
C PRO A 703 26.16 -15.37 -42.67
N SER A 704 24.90 -15.84 -42.66
CA SER A 704 23.87 -15.83 -43.73
C SER A 704 24.04 -16.53 -45.12
N SER A 705 22.89 -17.02 -45.63
CA SER A 705 22.45 -17.06 -47.07
C SER A 705 22.23 -18.40 -47.82
N THR A 706 20.98 -18.55 -48.30
CA THR A 706 20.45 -19.19 -49.54
C THR A 706 20.50 -20.71 -49.89
N ARG A 707 19.35 -21.37 -49.67
CA ARG A 707 18.37 -21.87 -50.70
C ARG A 707 18.66 -23.14 -51.56
N ARG A 708 17.56 -23.90 -51.83
CA ARG A 708 17.29 -24.95 -52.88
C ARG A 708 17.53 -26.43 -52.47
N THR A 709 16.73 -27.45 -52.86
CA THR A 709 15.44 -27.57 -53.61
C THR A 709 14.82 -28.99 -53.49
N SER A 710 13.54 -29.13 -53.88
CA SER A 710 12.84 -30.31 -54.46
C SER A 710 12.32 -31.43 -53.53
N SER A 711 11.16 -32.08 -53.76
CA SER A 711 9.97 -31.81 -54.62
C SER A 711 8.85 -32.86 -54.38
N VAL A 712 7.69 -32.74 -55.09
CA VAL A 712 6.52 -33.70 -55.17
C VAL A 712 5.51 -33.50 -54.00
N ASN A 713 4.18 -33.23 -54.13
CA ASN A 713 3.07 -33.45 -55.12
C ASN A 713 2.36 -34.81 -54.90
N VAL A 714 1.02 -35.03 -54.89
CA VAL A 714 -0.22 -34.48 -55.50
C VAL A 714 -1.41 -34.81 -54.51
N ASP A 715 -2.70 -34.44 -54.58
CA ASP A 715 -3.66 -33.63 -55.40
C ASP A 715 -4.92 -33.38 -54.48
N SER A 716 -6.12 -32.84 -54.79
CA SER A 716 -6.78 -32.31 -56.00
C SER A 716 -7.99 -31.40 -55.64
N VAL A 717 -8.11 -30.23 -56.29
CA VAL A 717 -9.27 -29.73 -57.12
C VAL A 717 -10.73 -29.96 -56.61
N PRO A 718 -11.66 -28.94 -56.65
CA PRO A 718 -11.78 -27.84 -57.64
C PRO A 718 -11.83 -26.38 -57.07
N ARG A 719 -11.51 -25.26 -57.77
CA ARG A 719 -11.81 -24.68 -59.14
C ARG A 719 -13.15 -23.89 -59.16
N VAL A 720 -13.30 -22.62 -59.63
CA VAL A 720 -12.81 -21.91 -60.86
C VAL A 720 -12.81 -20.36 -60.72
N SER A 721 -11.80 -19.67 -61.28
CA SER A 721 -11.69 -18.34 -62.00
C SER A 721 -12.89 -17.33 -62.07
N THR A 722 -12.72 -16.00 -62.21
CA THR A 722 -12.11 -15.29 -63.40
C THR A 722 -11.59 -13.83 -63.24
N LYS A 723 -10.40 -13.55 -63.83
CA LYS A 723 -10.00 -12.47 -64.78
C LYS A 723 -10.78 -11.11 -64.82
N ARG A 724 -10.17 -9.90 -64.69
CA ARG A 724 -9.15 -9.17 -65.53
C ARG A 724 -9.75 -8.23 -66.62
N VAL A 725 -9.32 -6.95 -66.70
CA VAL A 725 -9.05 -6.09 -67.91
C VAL A 725 -9.35 -4.56 -67.73
N ASP A 726 -8.37 -3.73 -68.13
CA ASP A 726 -8.30 -2.25 -68.32
C ASP A 726 -9.05 -1.73 -69.59
N PRO A 727 -9.08 -0.42 -70.00
CA PRO A 727 -8.91 0.88 -69.29
C PRO A 727 -9.96 1.97 -69.73
N ARG A 728 -9.66 3.28 -69.50
CA ARG A 728 -10.27 4.55 -70.06
C ARG A 728 -11.62 4.97 -69.44
N LYS A 729 -11.91 6.25 -69.10
CA LYS A 729 -11.58 7.63 -69.63
C LYS A 729 -11.77 8.67 -68.46
N THR A 730 -11.71 10.02 -68.54
CA THR A 730 -11.75 11.06 -69.62
C THR A 730 -11.06 12.40 -69.20
N SER A 731 -10.64 13.22 -70.17
CA SER A 731 -10.55 14.71 -70.22
C SER A 731 -10.13 15.61 -69.01
N GLN A 732 -9.03 16.35 -69.24
CA GLN A 732 -8.66 17.71 -68.74
C GLN A 732 -9.81 18.77 -68.83
N PRO A 733 -9.74 19.98 -68.19
CA PRO A 733 -8.56 20.81 -67.80
C PRO A 733 -8.64 21.33 -66.32
N THR A 734 -7.94 22.36 -65.76
CA THR A 734 -7.23 23.56 -66.30
C THR A 734 -5.99 24.00 -65.47
N LYS A 735 -5.93 25.24 -64.91
CA LYS A 735 -4.78 25.87 -64.20
C LYS A 735 -5.23 27.02 -63.25
N ARG A 736 -4.63 27.07 -62.04
CA ARG A 736 -3.92 28.21 -61.37
C ARG A 736 -4.48 29.66 -61.48
N VAL A 737 -4.65 30.36 -60.34
CA VAL A 737 -4.13 31.73 -59.98
C VAL A 737 -5.00 32.49 -58.92
N ARG A 738 -4.44 32.65 -57.70
CA ARG A 738 -4.32 33.85 -56.80
C ARG A 738 -5.32 35.04 -56.83
N ARG A 739 -5.58 35.59 -55.61
CA ARG A 739 -6.09 36.95 -55.20
C ARG A 739 -7.63 37.15 -55.26
N THR A 740 -8.30 37.98 -54.41
CA THR A 740 -7.84 39.02 -53.43
C THR A 740 -8.87 39.34 -52.32
N ALA A 741 -8.37 39.60 -51.09
CA ALA A 741 -8.75 40.62 -50.06
C ALA A 741 -10.21 41.04 -49.73
N ALA A 742 -10.50 41.14 -48.42
CA ALA A 742 -11.20 42.28 -47.78
C ALA A 742 -11.02 42.36 -46.23
N VAL A 743 -10.55 43.52 -45.71
CA VAL A 743 -11.07 44.36 -44.58
C VAL A 743 -11.46 43.67 -43.24
N VAL A 744 -10.82 43.84 -42.06
CA VAL A 744 -10.41 45.04 -41.22
C VAL A 744 -11.61 45.74 -40.53
N PRO A 745 -11.56 46.25 -39.26
CA PRO A 745 -10.52 46.32 -38.20
C PRO A 745 -10.97 45.53 -36.91
N SER A 746 -10.58 45.77 -35.64
CA SER A 746 -9.63 46.63 -34.87
C SER A 746 -9.25 45.87 -33.56
N SER A 747 -8.39 46.29 -32.62
CA SER A 747 -7.48 47.44 -32.39
C SER A 747 -6.54 47.02 -31.23
N ASP A 748 -5.21 47.17 -31.35
CA ASP A 748 -4.39 48.27 -30.77
C ASP A 748 -4.17 48.14 -29.23
N ASP A 749 -3.00 48.34 -28.63
CA ASP A 749 -1.61 48.49 -29.12
C ASP A 749 -0.61 48.44 -27.94
N SER A 750 0.63 47.98 -28.14
CA SER A 750 1.83 48.48 -27.42
C SER A 750 3.15 48.05 -28.10
N GLU A 751 3.34 48.50 -29.34
CA GLU A 751 4.62 48.55 -30.03
C GLU A 751 5.78 49.07 -29.14
N ILE A 752 7.01 48.52 -29.28
CA ILE A 752 8.36 49.13 -29.14
C ILE A 752 9.38 48.06 -28.68
N ARG A 753 10.57 47.85 -29.28
CA ARG A 753 11.24 48.49 -30.44
C ARG A 753 12.21 47.52 -31.14
N THR A 754 12.59 47.85 -32.38
CA THR A 754 13.62 47.11 -33.15
C THR A 754 14.96 47.86 -33.24
N ARG A 755 16.06 47.12 -33.39
CA ARG A 755 17.35 47.65 -33.89
C ARG A 755 18.22 46.59 -34.58
N GLN A 756 18.17 46.53 -35.91
CA GLN A 756 19.21 45.87 -36.72
C GLN A 756 20.47 46.75 -36.79
N VAL A 757 21.67 46.16 -36.96
CA VAL A 757 22.62 46.52 -38.04
C VAL A 757 23.86 45.61 -38.12
N LYS A 758 24.00 44.95 -39.28
CA LYS A 758 25.21 44.52 -40.03
C LYS A 758 26.32 43.66 -39.36
N THR A 759 26.61 42.58 -40.08
CA THR A 759 27.79 41.72 -39.98
C THR A 759 29.09 42.37 -40.48
N THR A 760 30.24 41.98 -39.89
CA THR A 760 31.55 41.88 -40.58
C THR A 760 32.48 40.92 -39.83
N LYS A 761 33.03 39.90 -40.50
CA LYS A 761 34.11 39.03 -39.96
C LYS A 761 35.49 39.58 -40.36
N VAL A 762 36.53 39.27 -39.56
CA VAL A 762 37.77 38.54 -39.95
C VAL A 762 39.00 38.92 -39.08
N ALA A 763 39.62 37.87 -38.50
CA ALA A 763 41.02 37.71 -38.06
C ALA A 763 41.60 38.55 -36.88
N LYS A 764 42.22 37.81 -35.95
CA LYS A 764 43.44 38.19 -35.22
C LYS A 764 44.53 37.12 -35.43
N ALA A 765 45.77 37.42 -35.08
CA ALA A 765 46.96 36.66 -35.54
C ALA A 765 47.64 35.84 -34.44
N THR A 766 48.41 34.83 -34.86
CA THR A 766 49.18 33.93 -34.00
C THR A 766 50.41 34.57 -33.37
N LYS A 767 50.71 34.20 -32.10
CA LYS A 767 52.09 33.94 -31.65
C LYS A 767 52.18 33.26 -30.28
N ASN A 768 53.07 32.26 -30.20
CA ASN A 768 53.37 31.45 -29.03
C ASN A 768 54.30 32.18 -28.05
N VAL A 769 54.38 31.75 -26.78
CA VAL A 769 55.57 31.08 -26.19
C VAL A 769 55.37 30.67 -24.71
N LYS A 770 55.38 29.34 -24.48
CA LYS A 770 55.87 28.56 -23.31
C LYS A 770 55.37 28.80 -21.87
N LYS A 771 54.99 27.63 -21.30
CA LYS A 771 55.16 27.19 -19.91
C LYS A 771 54.26 27.86 -18.87
N ALA A 772 53.00 27.43 -18.86
CA ALA A 772 52.15 27.49 -17.68
C ALA A 772 52.75 26.64 -16.53
N THR A 773 52.82 27.23 -15.34
CA THR A 773 52.51 26.52 -14.08
C THR A 773 51.02 26.22 -14.07
N VAL A 774 50.58 25.24 -13.28
CA VAL A 774 49.15 25.05 -13.00
C VAL A 774 48.60 26.34 -12.40
N SER A 775 47.46 26.78 -12.92
CA SER A 775 46.60 27.81 -12.35
C SER A 775 45.18 27.29 -12.56
N SER A 776 44.44 27.10 -11.46
CA SER A 776 42.99 26.94 -11.49
C SER A 776 42.34 28.15 -12.15
N GLU A 777 41.11 27.98 -12.65
CA GLU A 777 40.36 29.07 -13.25
C GLU A 777 39.73 29.97 -12.18
N SER A 778 40.59 30.71 -11.48
CA SER A 778 40.14 31.85 -10.69
C SER A 778 39.46 32.85 -11.62
N GLY A 779 38.15 33.05 -11.44
CA GLY A 779 37.39 34.11 -12.12
C GLY A 779 38.06 35.49 -11.97
N ASP A 780 37.80 36.39 -12.92
CA ASP A 780 38.25 37.77 -12.77
C ASP A 780 37.48 38.40 -11.59
N TRP A 781 38.20 38.87 -10.57
CA TRP A 781 37.58 39.51 -9.40
C TRP A 781 36.65 40.65 -9.81
N HIS A 782 36.97 41.37 -10.89
CA HIS A 782 36.15 42.44 -11.45
C HIS A 782 34.90 41.96 -12.24
N ALA A 783 34.70 40.66 -12.39
CA ALA A 783 33.47 40.08 -12.93
C ALA A 783 32.50 39.62 -11.84
N LEU A 784 33.01 39.28 -10.64
CA LEU A 784 32.22 38.83 -9.49
C LEU A 784 32.00 39.93 -8.43
N PHE A 785 32.87 40.94 -8.34
CA PHE A 785 32.84 41.97 -7.29
C PHE A 785 32.97 43.39 -7.86
N GLY A 786 32.16 44.32 -7.34
CA GLY A 786 32.21 45.75 -7.63
C GLY A 786 33.36 46.49 -6.94
N GLU A 787 33.55 47.78 -7.26
CA GLU A 787 34.55 48.60 -6.53
C GLU A 787 34.10 48.94 -5.09
N GLU A 788 32.81 48.83 -4.78
CA GLU A 788 32.22 49.00 -3.44
C GLU A 788 32.39 47.77 -2.53
N ASP A 789 32.36 46.56 -3.08
CA ASP A 789 32.46 45.27 -2.35
C ASP A 789 33.87 44.99 -1.79
N LYS A 790 34.82 45.89 -2.02
CA LYS A 790 36.25 45.65 -1.82
C LYS A 790 36.66 45.49 -0.36
N ASP A 791 36.07 46.29 0.50
CA ASP A 791 36.41 46.30 1.93
C ASP A 791 35.69 45.17 2.67
N THR A 792 34.46 44.81 2.28
CA THR A 792 33.74 43.62 2.77
C THR A 792 34.41 42.34 2.30
N TYR A 793 34.72 42.20 1.00
CA TYR A 793 35.47 41.05 0.45
C TYR A 793 36.77 40.80 1.22
N SER A 794 37.51 41.87 1.53
CA SER A 794 38.77 41.77 2.27
C SER A 794 38.57 41.28 3.72
N SER A 795 37.46 41.66 4.35
CA SER A 795 37.08 41.21 5.70
C SER A 795 36.65 39.75 5.72
N SER A 796 35.77 39.34 4.79
CA SER A 796 35.33 37.95 4.64
C SER A 796 36.51 37.01 4.37
N LEU A 797 37.42 37.39 3.46
CA LEU A 797 38.62 36.63 3.14
C LEU A 797 39.53 36.38 4.37
N GLU A 798 39.65 37.36 5.28
CA GLU A 798 40.48 37.23 6.49
C GLU A 798 39.74 36.45 7.61
N SER A 799 38.40 36.53 7.66
CA SER A 799 37.55 35.69 8.51
C SER A 799 37.65 34.21 8.12
N VAL A 800 37.48 33.89 6.83
CA VAL A 800 37.58 32.53 6.29
C VAL A 800 38.96 31.93 6.54
N LYS A 801 40.04 32.71 6.37
CA LYS A 801 41.41 32.27 6.73
C LYS A 801 41.55 31.87 8.20
N SER A 802 40.77 32.48 9.09
CA SER A 802 40.72 32.05 10.49
C SER A 802 39.93 30.76 10.68
N MET A 803 38.82 30.56 9.96
CA MET A 803 37.98 29.35 10.04
C MET A 803 38.70 28.10 9.51
N ILE A 804 39.34 28.21 8.33
CA ILE A 804 40.20 27.14 7.79
C ILE A 804 41.32 26.80 8.79
N ALA A 805 41.91 27.81 9.44
CA ALA A 805 42.97 27.62 10.43
C ALA A 805 42.49 27.03 11.77
N SER A 806 41.18 27.07 12.08
CA SER A 806 40.57 26.35 13.21
C SER A 806 40.01 24.97 12.84
N GLY A 807 39.98 24.61 11.55
CA GLY A 807 39.48 23.32 11.08
C GLY A 807 37.96 23.28 10.83
N SER A 808 37.32 24.43 10.60
CA SER A 808 35.94 24.46 10.08
C SER A 808 35.86 23.88 8.68
N GLU A 809 34.76 23.20 8.39
CA GLU A 809 34.50 22.54 7.10
C GLU A 809 34.08 23.55 6.01
N ASP A 810 34.35 23.21 4.75
CA ASP A 810 33.95 24.03 3.60
C ASP A 810 32.44 24.29 3.58
N ARG A 811 31.60 23.33 3.99
CA ARG A 811 30.13 23.48 4.04
C ARG A 811 29.70 24.50 5.10
N GLU A 812 30.36 24.56 6.26
CA GLU A 812 30.14 25.58 7.29
C GLU A 812 30.60 26.97 6.79
N ILE A 813 31.78 27.02 6.17
CA ILE A 813 32.38 28.26 5.66
C ILE A 813 31.56 28.86 4.51
N LEU A 814 31.10 28.04 3.56
CA LEU A 814 30.24 28.49 2.47
C LEU A 814 28.86 28.91 2.97
N ARG A 815 28.24 28.15 3.89
CA ARG A 815 27.00 28.59 4.56
C ARG A 815 27.18 29.95 5.25
N ARG A 816 28.30 30.19 5.93
CA ARG A 816 28.61 31.50 6.53
C ARG A 816 28.76 32.60 5.48
N LEU A 817 29.53 32.37 4.42
CA LEU A 817 29.76 33.37 3.37
C LEU A 817 28.46 33.76 2.65
N GLN A 818 27.60 32.77 2.39
CA GLN A 818 26.34 32.96 1.68
C GLN A 818 25.26 33.57 2.58
N ARG A 819 25.01 32.98 3.76
CA ARG A 819 23.90 33.38 4.64
C ARG A 819 24.24 34.54 5.59
N GLY A 820 25.50 34.68 6.03
CA GLY A 820 25.90 35.69 7.02
C GLY A 820 26.72 36.87 6.47
N ASP A 821 27.63 36.65 5.52
CA ASP A 821 28.38 37.73 4.87
C ASP A 821 27.68 38.24 3.57
N GLY A 822 26.60 37.57 3.11
CA GLY A 822 25.72 38.01 2.02
C GLY A 822 26.23 37.80 0.59
N TRP A 823 27.20 36.90 0.38
CA TRP A 823 27.81 36.65 -0.93
C TRP A 823 27.05 35.61 -1.75
N SER A 824 26.96 35.77 -3.08
CA SER A 824 26.42 34.74 -3.96
C SER A 824 27.21 33.42 -3.88
N ALA A 825 26.66 32.32 -4.42
CA ALA A 825 27.35 31.04 -4.45
C ALA A 825 28.75 31.15 -5.12
N ASP A 826 28.84 31.79 -6.27
CA ASP A 826 30.09 32.04 -7.01
C ASP A 826 31.06 32.94 -6.23
N GLN A 827 30.56 34.02 -5.64
CA GLN A 827 31.37 34.94 -4.82
C GLN A 827 31.93 34.22 -3.58
N SER A 828 31.11 33.40 -2.93
CA SER A 828 31.49 32.61 -1.75
C SER A 828 32.54 31.55 -2.08
N LYS A 829 32.32 30.79 -3.16
CA LYS A 829 33.28 29.81 -3.67
C LYS A 829 34.61 30.48 -4.02
N TYR A 830 34.56 31.64 -4.69
CA TYR A 830 35.75 32.43 -4.98
C TYR A 830 36.47 32.94 -3.73
N ILE A 831 35.76 33.40 -2.69
CA ILE A 831 36.36 33.85 -1.42
C ILE A 831 37.01 32.66 -0.70
N LEU A 832 36.39 31.48 -0.67
CA LEU A 832 36.97 30.26 -0.12
C LEU A 832 38.24 29.83 -0.87
N ASP A 833 38.21 29.80 -2.21
CA ASP A 833 39.37 29.42 -3.02
C ASP A 833 40.50 30.46 -2.97
N ALA A 834 40.18 31.75 -2.82
CA ALA A 834 41.16 32.81 -2.55
C ALA A 834 41.61 32.87 -1.07
N ALA A 835 40.94 32.11 -0.20
CA ALA A 835 41.31 31.95 1.20
C ALA A 835 42.40 30.87 1.42
N ARG A 836 42.49 29.92 0.49
CA ARG A 836 43.46 28.83 0.43
C ARG A 836 44.86 29.27 -0.07
#